data_AF-A0A423XA84-F1
#
_entry.id   AF-A0A423XA84-F1
#
_cell.length_a   1.000
_cell.length_b   1.000
_cell.length_c   1.000
_cell.angle_alpha   90.00
_cell.angle_beta   90.00
_cell.angle_gamma   90.00
#
_symmetry.space_group_name_H-M   'P 1'
#
loop_
_entity.id
_entity.type
_entity.pdbx_description
1 polymer ?
#
loop_
_entity_poly.entity_id
_entity_poly.type
_entity_poly.pdbx_seq_one_letter_code
_entity_poly.pdbx_strand_id
1 'polypeptide(L)'
;MADNWIDDPVFPPGTVRLEKLQGLNQAVADTEIILQPRPTNDPNDPLNWPRWRKYLNFGLATFYAVMAFAQINATTPTWGPMEEELGFDALLMNNTYAIGCATLALGSFMLIPFALKYGLRPIYILSSAAQMAIMIWAARTMTGGDWWGVNALQCWVGSLAETMVQMTVSDVFFVHERGMMNSIYIWAANFGSSLAPVAAGFITASQGWRWVWWWMTLFFGIVLIVVIFGFEESKFDWTKAVINGRPPSLEDSSTQGDPRDQSKEKPSNPEKQVQSALTTVDSLRTTIEIDPAIPRKTYWQRLAFTTTTQGPFSVFARHAYQPFQILFTIPGVGYMSMVYAVLLAWSTVMSAATSTYMIIPPYNFNSTQIGLMSLAIFIGNTLGSIICGPLSDRIILRLARRNNGIYEPEMRLWVFVPFIPFQVAGAFWFGYALQDGESWVAVAFASGICNFGSAPITSIALTYMTDAYNEIIGDALVAVTFCRNTLSTIFVFAMTPWIAKVGISNVFNTIGAIGLAVLLFAFVLLWKGKQWRYQSAHRYKEFAAKQMESLTTVADEFLSGALALLAVQSVPGDALAVPKAKRNASLVGEYTLPKDSHDPLGRAAALAVTKAGFTYGPPVAGGPYYPSGVLGAAKAAADLAELQADLTPEEILTAEDSALATTASLAGKYDGLKTLEDYTLIYDGEWTHTLPKGPVPGVLTNYTQDLLFSMERLSTNPYAVRRLNPSSDSLAFEVDDSTARKVAGMPLQELLETGRLFYADHSDQAKLNRTSAYAPACDAYFFIDKASGDFLPLAIRTGVGANLIYTPADSDADWLLAKMMYNVNDFWFAQWNHLAATHEAVHIAWMAAIRSVSADHPVYGLLDRLMYQAFAIQPLAATILFTDGGAVDEVFGYTGASAQEYTTARYKGSSGAFQANYFHTDLQNRGLINPSVGPELSHFPFYEDASVIYGAIRDFMTSFVASYYPSDSAVQADPEMQAWAREANGAAEVIDFPAAVPSRDALVDILTHMAHLASTAHHVVNTNELLSVSSTLPFHPPALYAPIPTAKGGNLSVVDFLPPFEKVVTQLTFAGLFARPLLADTDRALLHMFDDQEMLKLMRPKEIHDAAARFKGAMQAFSDEVSARAFDAQGLSQGMPFLWQALDPKVMPYSITT
;
A
#
# COMPACT_ATOMS: atom_id res chain seq x y z
N MET A 1 31.91 14.07 -28.36
CA MET A 1 30.50 14.25 -28.73
C MET A 1 29.95 12.90 -29.09
N ALA A 2 28.90 12.51 -28.38
CA ALA A 2 27.92 11.46 -28.66
C ALA A 2 28.42 10.14 -29.28
N ASP A 3 28.51 9.12 -28.43
CA ASP A 3 27.65 7.94 -28.62
C ASP A 3 27.15 7.53 -27.23
N ASN A 4 26.08 8.22 -26.82
CA ASN A 4 25.28 7.89 -25.67
C ASN A 4 24.53 6.60 -25.99
N TRP A 5 24.76 5.58 -25.18
CA TRP A 5 23.76 4.55 -24.94
C TRP A 5 22.53 5.29 -24.40
N ILE A 6 21.41 5.22 -25.13
CA ILE A 6 20.15 5.80 -24.71
C ILE A 6 19.60 4.91 -23.60
N ASP A 7 19.79 5.34 -22.35
CA ASP A 7 18.77 5.19 -21.32
C ASP A 7 17.43 5.53 -21.99
N ASP A 8 16.52 4.57 -22.16
CA ASP A 8 15.19 4.94 -22.66
C ASP A 8 14.61 5.94 -21.66
N PRO A 9 14.31 7.19 -22.08
CA PRO A 9 13.78 8.19 -21.17
C PRO A 9 12.46 7.66 -20.61
N VAL A 10 12.20 7.87 -19.32
CA VAL A 10 10.93 7.48 -18.69
C VAL A 10 9.78 8.14 -19.46
N PHE A 11 9.15 7.37 -20.35
CA PHE A 11 8.09 7.85 -21.20
C PHE A 11 6.79 8.04 -20.38
N PRO A 12 5.96 9.05 -20.69
CA PRO A 12 4.63 9.16 -20.09
C PRO A 12 3.77 7.93 -20.39
N PRO A 13 2.81 7.55 -19.52
CA PRO A 13 1.99 6.33 -19.66
C PRO A 13 1.42 6.11 -21.07
N GLY A 14 1.71 4.97 -21.70
CA GLY A 14 1.27 4.63 -23.05
C GLY A 14 2.13 5.15 -24.22
N THR A 15 3.17 5.95 -23.95
CA THR A 15 4.16 6.32 -24.98
C THR A 15 5.18 5.20 -25.13
N VAL A 16 5.30 4.64 -26.35
CA VAL A 16 6.14 3.46 -26.64
C VAL A 16 6.90 3.61 -27.96
N ARG A 17 8.02 2.90 -28.11
CA ARG A 17 8.75 2.82 -29.39
C ARG A 17 8.18 1.68 -30.25
N LEU A 18 7.75 2.01 -31.48
CA LEU A 18 7.15 1.07 -32.44
C LEU A 18 8.08 0.68 -33.61
N GLU A 19 9.16 1.43 -33.88
CA GLU A 19 10.09 1.14 -34.99
C GLU A 19 11.57 1.35 -34.59
N LYS A 20 12.49 0.58 -35.19
CA LYS A 20 13.95 0.66 -34.99
C LYS A 20 14.55 1.73 -35.93
N LEU A 21 15.35 2.67 -35.40
CA LEU A 21 16.18 3.56 -36.21
C LEU A 21 17.45 2.81 -36.63
N GLN A 22 17.52 2.31 -37.87
CA GLN A 22 18.79 1.81 -38.42
C GLN A 22 19.69 2.98 -38.82
N GLY A 23 20.97 2.88 -38.45
CA GLY A 23 22.01 3.86 -38.80
C GLY A 23 22.16 4.05 -40.31
N LEU A 24 22.70 5.22 -40.67
CA LEU A 24 22.76 5.88 -41.98
C LEU A 24 23.31 5.12 -43.21
N ASN A 25 23.49 3.79 -43.21
CA ASN A 25 24.03 3.06 -44.35
C ASN A 25 23.35 1.70 -44.55
N GLN A 26 22.19 1.66 -45.21
CA GLN A 26 21.85 0.65 -46.22
C GLN A 26 20.42 0.87 -46.77
N ALA A 27 20.33 1.00 -48.07
CA ALA A 27 19.09 1.07 -48.82
C ALA A 27 18.55 -0.34 -49.08
N VAL A 28 17.75 -0.89 -48.16
CA VAL A 28 16.72 -1.90 -48.47
C VAL A 28 15.56 -1.68 -47.52
N ALA A 29 14.36 -1.53 -48.08
CA ALA A 29 13.12 -1.28 -47.37
C ALA A 29 12.62 -2.56 -46.70
N ASP A 30 12.72 -2.64 -45.37
CA ASP A 30 11.75 -3.33 -44.51
C ASP A 30 11.95 -2.82 -43.07
N THR A 31 11.18 -1.80 -42.68
CA THR A 31 11.12 -1.32 -41.29
C THR A 31 10.41 -2.36 -40.43
N GLU A 32 11.14 -2.99 -39.52
CA GLU A 32 10.65 -4.01 -38.60
C GLU A 32 9.86 -3.37 -37.43
N ILE A 33 8.59 -3.78 -37.22
CA ILE A 33 7.70 -3.26 -36.18
C ILE A 33 8.02 -3.94 -34.84
N ILE A 34 8.20 -3.15 -33.78
CA ILE A 34 8.37 -3.64 -32.41
C ILE A 34 6.99 -3.91 -31.79
N LEU A 35 6.76 -5.17 -31.36
CA LEU A 35 5.51 -5.56 -30.70
C LEU A 35 5.38 -4.93 -29.31
N GLN A 36 4.23 -4.30 -29.05
CA GLN A 36 3.90 -3.64 -27.78
C GLN A 36 2.44 -3.97 -27.41
N PRO A 37 2.15 -4.47 -26.19
CA PRO A 37 3.11 -4.95 -25.18
C PRO A 37 4.03 -6.04 -25.72
N ARG A 38 5.21 -6.21 -25.12
CA ARG A 38 6.11 -7.30 -25.50
C ARG A 38 5.50 -8.63 -25.03
N PRO A 39 5.25 -9.60 -25.94
CA PRO A 39 4.77 -10.91 -25.52
C PRO A 39 5.80 -11.60 -24.62
N THR A 40 5.37 -12.56 -23.80
CA THR A 40 6.27 -13.41 -23.01
C THR A 40 6.74 -14.62 -23.83
N ASN A 41 7.68 -15.41 -23.28
CA ASN A 41 8.07 -16.71 -23.84
C ASN A 41 7.09 -17.85 -23.46
N ASP A 42 6.08 -17.58 -22.62
CA ASP A 42 5.06 -18.56 -22.24
C ASP A 42 4.10 -18.83 -23.42
N PRO A 43 3.92 -20.10 -23.85
CA PRO A 43 2.98 -20.44 -24.92
C PRO A 43 1.50 -20.20 -24.56
N ASN A 44 1.17 -19.97 -23.29
CA ASN A 44 -0.18 -19.74 -22.81
C ASN A 44 -0.57 -18.25 -22.77
N ASP A 45 0.37 -17.34 -22.98
CA ASP A 45 0.14 -15.90 -23.10
C ASP A 45 -0.85 -15.59 -24.25
N PRO A 46 -1.99 -14.92 -23.99
CA PRO A 46 -2.95 -14.37 -24.96
C PRO A 46 -2.34 -13.67 -26.18
N LEU A 47 -1.24 -12.94 -26.00
CA LEU A 47 -0.56 -12.26 -27.09
C LEU A 47 0.10 -13.25 -28.07
N ASN A 48 0.46 -14.45 -27.61
CA ASN A 48 1.08 -15.52 -28.42
C ASN A 48 0.06 -16.46 -29.09
N TRP A 49 -1.24 -16.24 -28.91
CA TRP A 49 -2.27 -17.11 -29.48
C TRP A 49 -2.25 -17.09 -31.03
N PRO A 50 -2.50 -18.22 -31.70
CA PRO A 50 -2.62 -18.23 -33.15
C PRO A 50 -3.80 -17.35 -33.59
N ARG A 51 -3.65 -16.64 -34.71
CA ARG A 51 -4.63 -15.65 -35.20
C ARG A 51 -6.08 -16.13 -35.17
N TRP A 52 -6.35 -17.36 -35.63
CA TRP A 52 -7.70 -17.92 -35.64
C TRP A 52 -8.33 -18.00 -34.24
N ARG A 53 -7.53 -18.25 -33.20
CA ARG A 53 -7.97 -18.35 -31.81
C ARG A 53 -8.27 -16.96 -31.22
N LYS A 54 -7.42 -15.97 -31.54
CA LYS A 54 -7.66 -14.55 -31.19
C LYS A 54 -8.98 -14.06 -31.78
N TYR A 55 -9.20 -14.30 -33.08
CA TYR A 55 -10.41 -13.87 -33.77
C TYR A 55 -11.65 -14.66 -33.36
N LEU A 56 -11.53 -15.95 -33.02
CA LEU A 56 -12.64 -16.71 -32.46
C LEU A 56 -13.08 -16.11 -31.12
N ASN A 57 -12.16 -15.91 -30.18
CA ASN A 57 -12.46 -15.36 -28.86
C ASN A 57 -13.10 -13.96 -28.96
N PHE A 58 -12.45 -13.05 -29.71
CA PHE A 58 -12.96 -11.71 -29.95
C PHE A 58 -14.31 -11.70 -30.70
N GLY A 59 -14.48 -12.59 -31.68
CA GLY A 59 -15.73 -12.73 -32.42
C GLY A 59 -16.91 -13.14 -31.53
N LEU A 60 -16.68 -14.02 -30.57
CA LEU A 60 -17.70 -14.42 -29.58
C LEU A 60 -18.04 -13.29 -28.59
N ALA A 61 -17.03 -12.59 -28.06
CA ALA A 61 -17.24 -11.41 -27.22
C ALA A 61 -18.05 -10.33 -27.95
N THR A 62 -17.71 -10.10 -29.22
CA THR A 62 -18.40 -9.13 -30.08
C THR A 62 -19.82 -9.57 -30.40
N PHE A 63 -20.06 -10.86 -30.65
CA PHE A 63 -21.41 -11.40 -30.89
C PHE A 63 -22.31 -11.28 -29.64
N TYR A 64 -21.76 -11.53 -28.44
CA TYR A 64 -22.44 -11.24 -27.18
C TYR A 64 -22.84 -9.76 -27.09
N ALA A 65 -21.94 -8.84 -27.46
CA ALA A 65 -22.26 -7.41 -27.47
C ALA A 65 -23.38 -7.06 -28.43
N VAL A 66 -23.38 -7.61 -29.65
CA VAL A 66 -24.49 -7.42 -30.61
C VAL A 66 -25.81 -7.81 -29.96
N MET A 67 -25.88 -8.97 -29.32
CA MET A 67 -27.10 -9.46 -28.68
C MET A 67 -27.51 -8.58 -27.47
N ALA A 68 -26.55 -8.17 -26.65
CA ALA A 68 -26.78 -7.31 -25.50
C ALA A 68 -27.32 -5.92 -25.88
N PHE A 69 -26.78 -5.30 -26.93
CA PHE A 69 -27.29 -4.02 -27.44
C PHE A 69 -28.61 -4.21 -28.20
N ALA A 70 -28.79 -5.35 -28.88
CA ALA A 70 -30.02 -5.65 -29.58
C ALA A 70 -31.22 -5.75 -28.63
N GLN A 71 -31.12 -6.49 -27.53
CA GLN A 71 -32.21 -6.59 -26.56
C GLN A 71 -32.57 -5.24 -25.92
N ILE A 72 -31.58 -4.37 -25.60
CA ILE A 72 -31.81 -3.08 -24.95
C ILE A 72 -32.61 -2.15 -25.87
N ASN A 73 -32.34 -2.21 -27.18
CA ASN A 73 -32.94 -1.31 -28.16
C ASN A 73 -34.18 -1.90 -28.86
N ALA A 74 -34.39 -3.22 -28.79
CA ALA A 74 -35.57 -3.90 -29.37
C ALA A 74 -36.90 -3.55 -28.68
N THR A 75 -36.84 -2.85 -27.53
CA THR A 75 -38.01 -2.55 -26.69
C THR A 75 -38.95 -1.53 -27.33
N THR A 76 -38.43 -0.48 -27.97
CA THR A 76 -39.25 0.68 -28.38
C THR A 76 -40.36 0.36 -29.40
N PRO A 77 -40.20 -0.56 -30.38
CA PRO A 77 -41.29 -0.91 -31.30
C PRO A 77 -42.41 -1.75 -30.67
N THR A 78 -42.19 -2.31 -29.48
CA THR A 78 -43.16 -3.17 -28.77
C THR A 78 -44.16 -2.38 -27.93
N TRP A 79 -43.90 -1.09 -27.73
CA TRP A 79 -44.61 -0.22 -26.82
C TRP A 79 -46.11 -0.08 -27.09
N GLY A 80 -46.50 0.30 -28.31
CA GLY A 80 -47.93 0.45 -28.66
C GLY A 80 -48.75 -0.84 -28.41
N PRO A 81 -48.29 -2.02 -28.89
CA PRO A 81 -48.98 -3.28 -28.61
C PRO A 81 -49.04 -3.68 -27.13
N MET A 82 -48.06 -3.29 -26.31
CA MET A 82 -48.13 -3.50 -24.85
C MET A 82 -49.19 -2.61 -24.20
N GLU A 83 -49.34 -1.36 -24.66
CA GLU A 83 -50.40 -0.46 -24.21
C GLU A 83 -51.79 -1.03 -24.55
N GLU A 84 -51.98 -1.53 -25.78
CA GLU A 84 -53.24 -2.11 -26.22
C GLU A 84 -53.63 -3.38 -25.45
N GLU A 85 -52.67 -4.26 -25.16
CA GLU A 85 -52.96 -5.56 -24.55
C GLU A 85 -52.92 -5.56 -23.02
N LEU A 86 -51.93 -4.88 -22.42
CA LEU A 86 -51.69 -4.88 -20.98
C LEU A 86 -52.13 -3.58 -20.29
N GLY A 87 -52.53 -2.56 -21.05
CA GLY A 87 -52.94 -1.27 -20.50
C GLY A 87 -51.79 -0.46 -19.89
N PHE A 88 -50.55 -0.70 -20.34
CA PHE A 88 -49.39 0.08 -19.89
C PHE A 88 -49.47 1.49 -20.49
N ASP A 89 -49.47 2.52 -19.64
CA ASP A 89 -49.48 3.89 -20.13
C ASP A 89 -48.07 4.34 -20.59
N ALA A 90 -48.03 5.35 -21.46
CA ALA A 90 -46.78 5.90 -21.99
C ALA A 90 -45.83 6.37 -20.87
N LEU A 91 -46.37 6.79 -19.71
CA LEU A 91 -45.59 7.20 -18.56
C LEU A 91 -44.84 6.02 -17.92
N LEU A 92 -45.52 4.90 -17.68
CA LEU A 92 -44.91 3.66 -17.20
C LEU A 92 -43.82 3.19 -18.16
N MET A 93 -44.07 3.22 -19.46
CA MET A 93 -43.11 2.74 -20.47
C MET A 93 -41.87 3.63 -20.55
N ASN A 94 -42.04 4.95 -20.49
CA ASN A 94 -40.93 5.89 -20.41
C ASN A 94 -40.12 5.72 -19.11
N ASN A 95 -40.80 5.56 -17.97
CA ASN A 95 -40.14 5.39 -16.67
C ASN A 95 -39.40 4.05 -16.56
N THR A 96 -39.98 2.98 -17.09
CA THR A 96 -39.37 1.63 -17.14
C THR A 96 -38.16 1.59 -18.09
N TYR A 97 -38.19 2.34 -19.19
CA TYR A 97 -37.02 2.53 -20.04
C TYR A 97 -35.91 3.33 -19.33
N ALA A 98 -36.30 4.37 -18.60
CA ALA A 98 -35.34 5.24 -17.91
C ALA A 98 -34.68 4.58 -16.70
N ILE A 99 -35.40 3.72 -15.95
CA ILE A 99 -34.75 2.84 -14.95
C ILE A 99 -33.79 1.85 -15.61
N GLY A 100 -34.10 1.38 -16.82
CA GLY A 100 -33.17 0.60 -17.64
C GLY A 100 -31.88 1.38 -17.90
N CYS A 101 -31.98 2.63 -18.33
CA CYS A 101 -30.80 3.49 -18.55
C CYS A 101 -30.02 3.74 -17.24
N ALA A 102 -30.72 3.99 -16.13
CA ALA A 102 -30.09 4.18 -14.82
C ALA A 102 -29.35 2.91 -14.35
N THR A 103 -29.96 1.74 -14.49
CA THR A 103 -29.35 0.46 -14.13
C THR A 103 -28.22 0.05 -15.08
N LEU A 104 -28.24 0.50 -16.34
CA LEU A 104 -27.11 0.37 -17.28
C LEU A 104 -25.89 1.18 -16.80
N ALA A 105 -26.10 2.37 -16.21
CA ALA A 105 -25.03 3.16 -15.61
C ALA A 105 -24.46 2.50 -14.35
N LEU A 106 -25.31 1.81 -13.58
CA LEU A 106 -24.95 1.16 -12.33
C LEU A 106 -24.39 -0.26 -12.52
N GLY A 107 -24.73 -0.95 -13.60
CA GLY A 107 -24.42 -2.36 -13.76
C GLY A 107 -22.92 -2.67 -13.82
N SER A 108 -22.15 -1.92 -14.60
CA SER A 108 -20.73 -2.19 -14.76
C SER A 108 -19.94 -1.99 -13.47
N PHE A 109 -20.28 -0.99 -12.64
CA PHE A 109 -19.58 -0.80 -11.37
C PHE A 109 -19.88 -1.95 -10.38
N MET A 110 -21.07 -2.55 -10.45
CA MET A 110 -21.44 -3.67 -9.57
C MET A 110 -20.91 -5.01 -10.09
N LEU A 111 -20.88 -5.22 -11.41
CA LEU A 111 -20.66 -6.52 -12.03
C LEU A 111 -19.21 -6.74 -12.51
N ILE A 112 -18.48 -5.68 -12.91
CA ILE A 112 -17.10 -5.81 -13.38
C ILE A 112 -16.11 -6.24 -12.28
N PRO A 113 -16.26 -5.86 -11.00
CA PRO A 113 -15.44 -6.44 -9.94
C PRO A 113 -15.49 -7.98 -9.89
N PHE A 114 -16.62 -8.59 -10.27
CA PHE A 114 -16.71 -10.06 -10.38
C PHE A 114 -15.92 -10.60 -11.58
N ALA A 115 -15.87 -9.88 -12.70
CA ALA A 115 -15.07 -10.25 -13.86
C ALA A 115 -13.57 -10.12 -13.58
N LEU A 116 -13.18 -9.05 -12.88
CA LEU A 116 -11.82 -8.86 -12.40
C LEU A 116 -11.42 -9.94 -11.39
N LYS A 117 -12.34 -10.38 -10.50
CA LYS A 117 -12.05 -11.44 -9.52
C LYS A 117 -12.04 -12.84 -10.11
N TYR A 118 -13.05 -13.24 -10.88
CA TYR A 118 -13.24 -14.65 -11.30
C TYR A 118 -12.79 -14.95 -12.73
N GLY A 119 -12.42 -13.93 -13.51
CA GLY A 119 -12.15 -14.06 -14.95
C GLY A 119 -13.34 -13.62 -15.80
N LEU A 120 -13.09 -13.36 -17.09
CA LEU A 120 -14.12 -12.88 -18.02
C LEU A 120 -15.11 -14.00 -18.39
N ARG A 121 -14.62 -15.23 -18.51
CA ARG A 121 -15.43 -16.37 -18.97
C ARG A 121 -16.63 -16.70 -18.08
N PRO A 122 -16.50 -16.87 -16.75
CA PRO A 122 -17.66 -17.20 -15.90
C PRO A 122 -18.72 -16.09 -15.97
N ILE A 123 -18.30 -14.84 -16.09
CA ILE A 123 -19.22 -13.71 -16.16
C ILE A 123 -19.94 -13.68 -17.51
N TYR A 124 -19.28 -13.97 -18.64
CA TYR A 124 -19.97 -14.12 -19.93
C TYR A 124 -21.00 -15.26 -19.94
N ILE A 125 -20.70 -16.39 -19.27
CA ILE A 125 -21.63 -17.53 -19.16
C ILE A 125 -22.84 -17.16 -18.30
N LEU A 126 -22.58 -16.62 -17.11
CA LEU A 126 -23.64 -16.23 -16.16
C LEU A 126 -24.49 -15.10 -16.72
N SER A 127 -23.89 -14.11 -17.36
CA SER A 127 -24.63 -13.01 -17.98
C SER A 127 -25.48 -13.50 -19.16
N SER A 128 -24.96 -14.37 -20.02
CA SER A 128 -25.74 -14.93 -21.13
C SER A 128 -26.92 -15.77 -20.64
N ALA A 129 -26.72 -16.57 -19.58
CA ALA A 129 -27.79 -17.34 -18.96
C ALA A 129 -28.84 -16.44 -18.29
N ALA A 130 -28.39 -15.40 -17.58
CA ALA A 130 -29.26 -14.42 -16.94
C ALA A 130 -30.08 -13.64 -17.98
N GLN A 131 -29.45 -13.16 -19.07
CA GLN A 131 -30.16 -12.47 -20.15
C GLN A 131 -31.18 -13.39 -20.82
N MET A 132 -30.83 -14.65 -21.10
CA MET A 132 -31.78 -15.64 -21.60
C MET A 132 -32.99 -15.80 -20.67
N ALA A 133 -32.78 -15.92 -19.35
CA ALA A 133 -33.86 -16.03 -18.37
C ALA A 133 -34.73 -14.76 -18.29
N ILE A 134 -34.11 -13.57 -18.34
CA ILE A 134 -34.80 -12.29 -18.35
C ILE A 134 -35.65 -12.14 -19.62
N MET A 135 -35.18 -12.63 -20.77
CA MET A 135 -35.96 -12.61 -22.02
C MET A 135 -37.18 -13.55 -21.95
N ILE A 136 -37.08 -14.69 -21.26
CA ILE A 136 -38.24 -15.54 -20.98
C ILE A 136 -39.25 -14.79 -20.09
N TRP A 137 -38.77 -14.05 -19.09
CA TRP A 137 -39.63 -13.24 -18.23
C TRP A 137 -40.28 -12.07 -18.99
N ALA A 138 -39.52 -11.38 -19.85
CA ALA A 138 -40.02 -10.33 -20.75
C ALA A 138 -41.14 -10.86 -21.65
N ALA A 139 -40.96 -12.05 -22.24
CA ALA A 139 -41.97 -12.70 -23.06
C ALA A 139 -43.24 -13.08 -22.28
N ARG A 140 -43.14 -13.24 -20.95
CA ARG A 140 -44.23 -13.68 -20.07
C ARG A 140 -44.76 -12.56 -19.17
N THR A 141 -44.36 -11.32 -19.42
CA THR A 141 -44.76 -10.14 -18.64
C THR A 141 -46.26 -9.90 -18.75
N MET A 142 -46.89 -9.63 -17.59
CA MET A 142 -48.32 -9.35 -17.49
C MET A 142 -48.61 -8.09 -16.67
N THR A 143 -47.70 -7.68 -15.78
CA THR A 143 -47.90 -6.50 -14.91
C THR A 143 -46.84 -5.43 -15.16
N GLY A 144 -47.16 -4.18 -14.83
CA GLY A 144 -46.18 -3.09 -14.92
C GLY A 144 -44.96 -3.36 -14.04
N GLY A 145 -45.14 -3.98 -12.86
CA GLY A 145 -44.06 -4.39 -11.97
C GLY A 145 -43.10 -5.39 -12.59
N ASP A 146 -43.62 -6.37 -13.35
CA ASP A 146 -42.78 -7.30 -14.13
C ASP A 146 -41.91 -6.52 -15.13
N TRP A 147 -42.50 -5.53 -15.81
CA TRP A 147 -41.80 -4.74 -16.82
C TRP A 147 -40.73 -3.82 -16.24
N TRP A 148 -40.95 -3.26 -15.04
CA TRP A 148 -39.91 -2.58 -14.25
C TRP A 148 -38.73 -3.50 -13.98
N GLY A 149 -39.00 -4.72 -13.51
CA GLY A 149 -37.97 -5.71 -13.21
C GLY A 149 -37.20 -6.16 -14.45
N VAL A 150 -37.89 -6.44 -15.56
CA VAL A 150 -37.27 -6.82 -16.83
C VAL A 150 -36.32 -5.74 -17.33
N ASN A 151 -36.77 -4.49 -17.42
CA ASN A 151 -35.92 -3.40 -17.93
C ASN A 151 -34.75 -3.09 -16.98
N ALA A 152 -34.96 -3.14 -15.66
CA ALA A 152 -33.90 -2.95 -14.69
C ALA A 152 -32.83 -4.05 -14.78
N LEU A 153 -33.23 -5.32 -14.78
CA LEU A 153 -32.27 -6.44 -14.76
C LEU A 153 -31.58 -6.64 -16.12
N GLN A 154 -32.30 -6.49 -17.25
CA GLN A 154 -31.68 -6.67 -18.57
C GLN A 154 -30.58 -5.63 -18.81
N CYS A 155 -30.79 -4.39 -18.37
CA CYS A 155 -29.82 -3.31 -18.52
C CYS A 155 -28.72 -3.39 -17.47
N TRP A 156 -29.03 -3.78 -16.23
CA TRP A 156 -28.02 -4.06 -15.21
C TRP A 156 -27.01 -5.10 -15.71
N VAL A 157 -27.47 -6.26 -16.19
CA VAL A 157 -26.60 -7.30 -16.75
C VAL A 157 -26.01 -6.88 -18.10
N GLY A 158 -26.75 -6.10 -18.89
CA GLY A 158 -26.35 -5.66 -20.24
C GLY A 158 -25.14 -4.74 -20.24
N SER A 159 -24.92 -4.00 -19.14
CA SER A 159 -23.77 -3.11 -18.94
C SER A 159 -22.41 -3.82 -19.14
N LEU A 160 -22.32 -5.12 -18.83
CA LEU A 160 -21.13 -5.95 -19.01
C LEU A 160 -20.61 -5.98 -20.46
N ALA A 161 -21.51 -5.87 -21.44
CA ALA A 161 -21.14 -5.84 -22.86
C ALA A 161 -20.32 -4.59 -23.22
N GLU A 162 -20.46 -3.51 -22.45
CA GLU A 162 -19.82 -2.23 -22.73
C GLU A 162 -18.34 -2.22 -22.37
N THR A 163 -17.96 -3.02 -21.37
CA THR A 163 -16.66 -3.01 -20.69
C THR A 163 -15.85 -4.28 -20.99
N MET A 164 -16.45 -5.47 -20.89
CA MET A 164 -15.72 -6.75 -20.99
C MET A 164 -15.10 -7.01 -22.37
N VAL A 165 -15.76 -6.56 -23.45
CA VAL A 165 -15.25 -6.77 -24.82
C VAL A 165 -13.95 -6.02 -25.04
N GLN A 166 -13.84 -4.82 -24.45
CA GLN A 166 -12.65 -3.99 -24.57
C GLN A 166 -11.49 -4.55 -23.74
N MET A 167 -11.79 -5.15 -22.57
CA MET A 167 -10.80 -5.92 -21.81
C MET A 167 -10.26 -7.11 -22.63
N THR A 168 -11.13 -7.77 -23.41
CA THR A 168 -10.69 -8.84 -24.34
C THR A 168 -9.76 -8.28 -25.44
N VAL A 169 -10.01 -7.06 -25.93
CA VAL A 169 -9.14 -6.41 -26.93
C VAL A 169 -7.77 -6.08 -26.33
N SER A 170 -7.71 -5.58 -25.09
CA SER A 170 -6.44 -5.26 -24.42
C SER A 170 -5.59 -6.50 -24.15
N ASP A 171 -6.24 -7.60 -23.77
CA ASP A 171 -5.57 -8.86 -23.43
C ASP A 171 -4.93 -9.54 -24.65
N VAL A 172 -5.57 -9.48 -25.83
CA VAL A 172 -5.26 -10.37 -26.95
C VAL A 172 -4.52 -9.68 -28.12
N PHE A 173 -4.63 -8.36 -28.27
CA PHE A 173 -4.12 -7.61 -29.43
C PHE A 173 -3.06 -6.54 -29.08
N PHE A 174 -2.09 -6.37 -29.98
CA PHE A 174 -1.01 -5.39 -29.84
C PHE A 174 -1.47 -3.96 -30.19
N VAL A 175 -0.75 -2.95 -29.71
CA VAL A 175 -1.05 -1.51 -29.88
C VAL A 175 -1.34 -1.12 -31.34
N HIS A 176 -0.61 -1.69 -32.30
CA HIS A 176 -0.77 -1.38 -33.72
C HIS A 176 -2.00 -2.05 -34.37
N GLU A 177 -2.69 -2.95 -33.66
CA GLU A 177 -3.91 -3.65 -34.12
C GLU A 177 -5.16 -3.19 -33.36
N ARG A 178 -5.00 -2.54 -32.20
CA ARG A 178 -6.10 -2.16 -31.30
C ARG A 178 -7.08 -1.17 -31.93
N GLY A 179 -6.65 -0.29 -32.82
CA GLY A 179 -7.55 0.68 -33.48
C GLY A 179 -8.56 -0.02 -34.40
N MET A 180 -8.11 -1.01 -35.17
CA MET A 180 -8.99 -1.84 -36.00
C MET A 180 -9.96 -2.66 -35.14
N MET A 181 -9.48 -3.31 -34.07
CA MET A 181 -10.33 -4.17 -33.23
C MET A 181 -11.41 -3.36 -32.47
N ASN A 182 -11.06 -2.21 -31.89
CA ASN A 182 -12.05 -1.35 -31.25
C ASN A 182 -13.09 -0.81 -32.24
N SER A 183 -12.69 -0.54 -33.49
CA SER A 183 -13.63 -0.13 -34.53
C SER A 183 -14.61 -1.25 -34.91
N ILE A 184 -14.17 -2.51 -34.94
CA ILE A 184 -15.04 -3.67 -35.17
C ILE A 184 -16.04 -3.83 -34.01
N TYR A 185 -15.59 -3.67 -32.77
CA TYR A 185 -16.46 -3.69 -31.60
C TYR A 185 -17.52 -2.58 -31.65
N ILE A 186 -17.13 -1.33 -31.91
CA ILE A 186 -18.08 -0.21 -32.04
C ILE A 186 -19.07 -0.46 -33.17
N TRP A 187 -18.61 -1.00 -34.30
CA TRP A 187 -19.50 -1.37 -35.39
C TRP A 187 -20.52 -2.43 -34.97
N ALA A 188 -20.10 -3.46 -34.24
CA ALA A 188 -20.97 -4.53 -33.76
C ALA A 188 -21.98 -4.05 -32.70
N ALA A 189 -21.55 -3.19 -31.77
CA ALA A 189 -22.45 -2.55 -30.81
C ALA A 189 -23.54 -1.75 -31.53
N ASN A 190 -23.13 -0.95 -32.53
CA ASN A 190 -24.05 -0.18 -33.36
C ASN A 190 -24.94 -1.07 -34.26
N PHE A 191 -24.43 -2.21 -34.73
CA PHE A 191 -25.22 -3.20 -35.46
C PHE A 191 -26.38 -3.69 -34.58
N GLY A 192 -26.09 -4.07 -33.33
CA GLY A 192 -27.09 -4.49 -32.36
C GLY A 192 -28.11 -3.38 -32.08
N SER A 193 -27.65 -2.17 -31.74
CA SER A 193 -28.55 -1.07 -31.36
C SER A 193 -29.43 -0.56 -32.49
N SER A 194 -28.91 -0.51 -33.73
CA SER A 194 -29.63 0.10 -34.85
C SER A 194 -30.47 -0.88 -35.66
N LEU A 195 -30.09 -2.17 -35.75
CA LEU A 195 -30.86 -3.15 -36.54
C LEU A 195 -31.90 -3.91 -35.70
N ALA A 196 -31.73 -4.01 -34.39
CA ALA A 196 -32.70 -4.69 -33.54
C ALA A 196 -34.10 -4.03 -33.56
N PRO A 197 -34.26 -2.69 -33.54
CA PRO A 197 -35.57 -2.06 -33.70
C PRO A 197 -36.25 -2.40 -35.03
N VAL A 198 -35.46 -2.54 -36.11
CA VAL A 198 -35.98 -2.92 -37.44
C VAL A 198 -36.58 -4.32 -37.36
N ALA A 199 -35.82 -5.30 -36.85
CA ALA A 199 -36.29 -6.68 -36.71
C ALA A 199 -37.48 -6.78 -35.74
N ALA A 200 -37.41 -6.09 -34.59
CA ALA A 200 -38.46 -6.07 -33.59
C ALA A 200 -39.77 -5.49 -34.13
N GLY A 201 -39.72 -4.45 -34.96
CA GLY A 201 -40.90 -3.88 -35.62
C GLY A 201 -41.63 -4.91 -36.51
N PHE A 202 -40.90 -5.63 -37.36
CA PHE A 202 -41.49 -6.66 -38.24
C PHE A 202 -42.00 -7.88 -37.46
N ILE A 203 -41.28 -8.33 -36.43
CA ILE A 203 -41.71 -9.45 -35.58
C ILE A 203 -42.97 -9.06 -34.81
N THR A 204 -43.02 -7.85 -34.25
CA THR A 204 -44.18 -7.32 -33.54
C THR A 204 -45.42 -7.28 -34.43
N ALA A 205 -45.27 -6.83 -35.67
CA ALA A 205 -46.37 -6.78 -36.63
C ALA A 205 -46.85 -8.17 -37.10
N SER A 206 -45.96 -9.15 -37.22
CA SER A 206 -46.27 -10.46 -37.83
C SER A 206 -46.62 -11.56 -36.81
N GLN A 207 -45.93 -11.60 -35.68
CA GLN A 207 -46.02 -12.67 -34.67
C GLN A 207 -46.53 -12.15 -33.32
N GLY A 208 -46.61 -10.83 -33.13
CA GLY A 208 -46.93 -10.18 -31.85
C GLY A 208 -45.68 -9.85 -31.04
N TRP A 209 -45.80 -8.86 -30.15
CA TRP A 209 -44.65 -8.27 -29.45
C TRP A 209 -43.89 -9.26 -28.55
N ARG A 210 -44.57 -10.24 -27.93
CA ARG A 210 -43.93 -11.25 -27.08
C ARG A 210 -42.90 -12.11 -27.81
N TRP A 211 -43.08 -12.32 -29.11
CA TRP A 211 -42.16 -13.11 -29.92
C TRP A 211 -40.81 -12.44 -30.12
N VAL A 212 -40.73 -11.11 -30.00
CA VAL A 212 -39.44 -10.39 -29.98
C VAL A 212 -38.54 -10.97 -28.90
N TRP A 213 -39.08 -11.19 -27.70
CA TRP A 213 -38.35 -11.71 -26.54
C TRP A 213 -38.08 -13.22 -26.64
N TRP A 214 -38.97 -13.99 -27.28
CA TRP A 214 -38.68 -15.41 -27.57
C TRP A 214 -37.53 -15.58 -28.57
N TRP A 215 -37.42 -14.72 -29.58
CA TRP A 215 -36.27 -14.71 -30.48
C TRP A 215 -34.99 -14.32 -29.75
N MET A 216 -35.03 -13.31 -28.86
CA MET A 216 -33.88 -12.97 -28.03
C MET A 216 -33.47 -14.12 -27.11
N THR A 217 -34.43 -14.86 -26.54
CA THR A 217 -34.17 -16.06 -25.74
C THR A 217 -33.40 -17.11 -26.55
N LEU A 218 -33.82 -17.37 -27.80
CA LEU A 218 -33.14 -18.31 -28.69
C LEU A 218 -31.70 -17.87 -28.98
N PHE A 219 -31.49 -16.60 -29.33
CA PHE A 219 -30.16 -16.10 -29.65
C PHE A 219 -29.23 -16.09 -28.44
N PHE A 220 -29.69 -15.70 -27.24
CA PHE A 220 -28.90 -15.83 -26.02
C PHE A 220 -28.65 -17.29 -25.65
N GLY A 221 -29.56 -18.22 -25.96
CA GLY A 221 -29.32 -19.66 -25.85
C GLY A 221 -28.18 -20.14 -26.75
N ILE A 222 -28.11 -19.65 -27.99
CA ILE A 222 -26.99 -19.91 -28.90
C ILE A 222 -25.69 -19.31 -28.35
N VAL A 223 -25.72 -18.04 -27.91
CA VAL A 223 -24.55 -17.39 -27.31
C VAL A 223 -24.06 -18.18 -26.10
N LEU A 224 -24.95 -18.62 -25.22
CA LEU A 224 -24.63 -19.41 -24.04
C LEU A 224 -23.91 -20.71 -24.41
N ILE A 225 -24.44 -21.47 -25.38
CA ILE A 225 -23.82 -22.72 -25.84
C ILE A 225 -22.43 -22.43 -26.43
N VAL A 226 -22.32 -21.44 -27.30
CA VAL A 226 -21.06 -21.15 -27.99
C VAL A 226 -20.00 -20.57 -27.04
N VAL A 227 -20.38 -19.76 -26.05
CA VAL A 227 -19.46 -19.27 -25.01
C VAL A 227 -18.99 -20.41 -24.11
N ILE A 228 -19.88 -21.35 -23.73
CA ILE A 228 -19.51 -22.52 -22.92
C ILE A 228 -18.42 -23.35 -23.60
N PHE A 229 -18.53 -23.62 -24.90
CA PHE A 229 -17.61 -24.51 -25.63
C PHE A 229 -16.50 -23.80 -26.41
N GLY A 230 -16.62 -22.50 -26.68
CA GLY A 230 -15.75 -21.77 -27.61
C GLY A 230 -15.05 -20.53 -27.05
N PHE A 231 -15.46 -20.01 -25.89
CA PHE A 231 -14.81 -18.84 -25.27
C PHE A 231 -13.73 -19.30 -24.27
N GLU A 232 -12.47 -19.07 -24.61
CA GLU A 232 -11.31 -19.32 -23.76
C GLU A 232 -11.07 -18.13 -22.81
N GLU A 233 -10.56 -18.38 -21.60
CA GLU A 233 -10.21 -17.29 -20.67
C GLU A 233 -8.96 -16.54 -21.18
N SER A 234 -9.07 -15.21 -21.33
CA SER A 234 -7.97 -14.34 -21.80
C SER A 234 -7.15 -13.75 -20.66
N LYS A 235 -7.61 -13.86 -19.41
CA LYS A 235 -6.85 -13.36 -18.26
C LYS A 235 -5.52 -14.11 -18.10
N PHE A 236 -4.42 -13.36 -18.14
CA PHE A 236 -3.05 -13.88 -17.98
C PHE A 236 -2.34 -13.20 -16.81
N ASP A 237 -1.65 -14.02 -16.02
CA ASP A 237 -0.91 -13.59 -14.83
C ASP A 237 0.51 -13.18 -15.25
N TRP A 238 0.64 -11.93 -15.72
CA TRP A 238 1.90 -11.35 -16.18
C TRP A 238 2.96 -11.31 -15.06
N THR A 239 2.54 -11.29 -13.79
CA THR A 239 3.39 -11.36 -12.60
C THR A 239 4.11 -12.71 -12.48
N LYS A 240 3.43 -13.84 -12.72
CA LYS A 240 4.08 -15.17 -12.72
C LYS A 240 5.05 -15.38 -13.89
N ALA A 241 4.79 -14.75 -15.03
CA ALA A 241 5.68 -14.83 -16.19
C ALA A 241 7.00 -14.07 -15.97
N VAL A 242 7.00 -13.00 -15.16
CA VAL A 242 8.22 -12.26 -14.78
C VAL A 242 9.06 -13.01 -13.72
N ILE A 243 8.41 -13.84 -12.89
CA ILE A 243 9.07 -14.67 -11.87
C ILE A 243 9.88 -15.84 -12.48
N ASN A 244 9.55 -16.30 -13.69
CA ASN A 244 10.24 -17.42 -14.36
C ASN A 244 11.29 -17.00 -15.41
N GLY A 245 11.67 -15.74 -15.48
CA GLY A 245 12.72 -15.28 -16.38
C GLY A 245 12.59 -13.80 -16.68
N ARG A 246 13.63 -13.04 -16.30
CA ARG A 246 13.83 -11.64 -16.70
C ARG A 246 13.41 -11.42 -18.17
N PRO A 247 12.82 -10.28 -18.56
CA PRO A 247 12.92 -9.87 -19.95
C PRO A 247 14.40 -9.89 -20.33
N PRO A 248 14.81 -10.51 -21.44
CA PRO A 248 16.21 -10.79 -21.71
C PRO A 248 16.98 -9.47 -21.85
N SER A 249 17.62 -9.05 -20.76
CA SER A 249 18.70 -8.09 -20.75
C SER A 249 19.99 -8.89 -20.95
N LEU A 250 20.40 -9.02 -22.22
CA LEU A 250 21.76 -9.09 -22.78
C LEU A 250 22.96 -9.73 -22.03
N GLU A 251 22.82 -10.52 -20.95
CA GLU A 251 24.00 -11.05 -20.23
C GLU A 251 24.11 -12.59 -20.13
N ASP A 252 23.06 -13.37 -20.42
CA ASP A 252 23.16 -14.83 -20.32
C ASP A 252 23.53 -15.50 -21.65
N SER A 253 24.78 -15.32 -22.06
CA SER A 253 25.44 -16.25 -22.98
C SER A 253 26.91 -16.45 -22.59
N SER A 254 27.14 -16.93 -21.36
CA SER A 254 28.43 -17.53 -21.02
C SER A 254 28.30 -18.64 -19.99
N THR A 255 27.83 -19.81 -20.41
CA THR A 255 28.16 -21.04 -19.68
C THR A 255 28.54 -22.18 -20.61
N GLN A 256 29.70 -22.74 -20.29
CA GLN A 256 30.24 -24.07 -20.59
C GLN A 256 31.12 -24.22 -21.85
N GLY A 257 32.42 -24.02 -21.61
CA GLY A 257 33.53 -24.60 -22.38
C GLY A 257 34.67 -25.01 -21.42
N ASP A 258 35.09 -26.27 -21.54
CA ASP A 258 36.10 -27.04 -20.78
C ASP A 258 37.42 -26.28 -20.46
N PRO A 259 37.96 -26.35 -19.21
CA PRO A 259 39.19 -25.64 -18.80
C PRO A 259 40.50 -26.27 -19.31
N ARG A 260 40.53 -26.81 -20.54
CA ARG A 260 41.67 -27.57 -21.06
C ARG A 260 42.08 -27.27 -22.49
N ASP A 261 41.88 -26.06 -22.97
CA ASP A 261 42.58 -25.64 -24.18
C ASP A 261 42.89 -24.14 -24.23
N GLN A 262 44.04 -23.84 -24.83
CA GLN A 262 44.53 -22.50 -25.23
C GLN A 262 45.36 -21.69 -24.22
N SER A 263 46.52 -22.24 -23.88
CA SER A 263 47.74 -21.43 -23.95
C SER A 263 48.04 -21.06 -25.41
N LYS A 264 48.30 -19.77 -25.67
CA LYS A 264 48.77 -19.14 -26.94
C LYS A 264 47.68 -18.73 -27.93
N GLU A 265 47.32 -17.44 -27.94
CA GLU A 265 47.18 -16.69 -29.20
C GLU A 265 47.36 -15.17 -29.00
N LYS A 266 47.92 -14.53 -30.03
CA LYS A 266 48.40 -13.13 -30.11
C LYS A 266 47.23 -12.16 -30.42
N PRO A 267 47.42 -10.83 -30.25
CA PRO A 267 46.36 -9.85 -30.49
C PRO A 267 46.06 -9.76 -31.99
N SER A 268 44.84 -10.09 -32.41
CA SER A 268 44.43 -9.99 -33.82
C SER A 268 43.17 -9.16 -34.01
N ASN A 269 43.38 -8.04 -34.71
CA ASN A 269 42.52 -7.30 -35.64
C ASN A 269 41.16 -6.73 -35.15
N PRO A 270 41.01 -5.39 -35.04
CA PRO A 270 39.75 -4.74 -34.64
C PRO A 270 38.58 -4.99 -35.62
N GLU A 271 38.85 -5.40 -36.86
CA GLU A 271 37.81 -5.70 -37.86
C GLU A 271 36.99 -6.96 -37.55
N LYS A 272 37.55 -7.95 -36.83
CA LYS A 272 36.77 -9.14 -36.42
C LYS A 272 35.86 -8.89 -35.21
N GLN A 273 36.18 -7.92 -34.36
CA GLN A 273 35.31 -7.46 -33.27
C GLN A 273 34.11 -6.66 -33.79
N VAL A 274 34.28 -5.90 -34.88
CA VAL A 274 33.15 -5.20 -35.52
C VAL A 274 32.14 -6.19 -36.13
N GLN A 275 32.61 -7.30 -36.69
CA GLN A 275 31.72 -8.35 -37.22
C GLN A 275 30.92 -9.08 -36.14
N SER A 276 31.50 -9.28 -34.93
CA SER A 276 30.81 -9.90 -33.78
C SER A 276 29.87 -8.92 -33.06
N ALA A 277 30.20 -7.63 -33.04
CA ALA A 277 29.33 -6.57 -32.54
C ALA A 277 28.10 -6.38 -33.46
N LEU A 278 28.28 -6.50 -34.78
CA LEU A 278 27.17 -6.46 -35.75
C LEU A 278 26.22 -7.66 -35.61
N THR A 279 26.68 -8.82 -35.14
CA THR A 279 25.82 -9.98 -34.88
C THR A 279 25.05 -9.88 -33.56
N THR A 280 25.47 -9.03 -32.63
CA THR A 280 24.77 -8.85 -31.34
C THR A 280 23.52 -7.94 -31.49
N VAL A 281 23.50 -7.07 -32.51
CA VAL A 281 22.35 -6.20 -32.86
C VAL A 281 21.23 -6.96 -33.62
N ASP A 282 21.52 -8.18 -34.09
CA ASP A 282 20.59 -9.12 -34.74
C ASP A 282 19.69 -9.87 -33.72
N SER A 283 19.89 -9.66 -32.42
CA SER A 283 19.12 -10.31 -31.34
C SER A 283 17.79 -9.62 -30.98
N LEU A 284 17.44 -8.52 -31.64
CA LEU A 284 16.12 -7.87 -31.54
C LEU A 284 15.08 -8.56 -32.45
N ARG A 285 14.94 -9.89 -32.33
CA ARG A 285 14.07 -10.68 -33.20
C ARG A 285 12.58 -10.32 -33.01
N THR A 286 11.86 -10.14 -34.12
CA THR A 286 10.39 -10.07 -34.23
C THR A 286 9.63 -11.33 -33.80
N THR A 287 10.35 -12.41 -33.48
CA THR A 287 9.79 -13.70 -33.09
C THR A 287 10.38 -14.11 -31.74
N ILE A 288 9.53 -14.15 -30.72
CA ILE A 288 9.91 -14.71 -29.42
C ILE A 288 10.01 -16.23 -29.58
N GLU A 289 11.16 -16.80 -29.23
CA GLU A 289 11.30 -18.24 -29.11
C GLU A 289 10.50 -18.70 -27.90
N ILE A 290 9.40 -19.40 -28.17
CA ILE A 290 8.54 -19.99 -27.14
C ILE A 290 9.34 -21.04 -26.38
N ASP A 291 9.34 -20.97 -25.06
CA ASP A 291 10.02 -21.94 -24.21
C ASP A 291 9.32 -23.31 -24.34
N PRO A 292 9.96 -24.34 -24.91
CA PRO A 292 9.37 -25.67 -25.03
C PRO A 292 9.26 -26.40 -23.68
N ALA A 293 9.92 -25.93 -22.62
CA ALA A 293 9.82 -26.50 -21.28
C ALA A 293 8.49 -26.20 -20.58
N ILE A 294 7.79 -25.12 -20.98
CA ILE A 294 6.49 -24.75 -20.41
C ILE A 294 5.37 -25.55 -21.09
N PRO A 295 4.60 -26.39 -20.35
CA PRO A 295 3.54 -27.18 -20.95
C PRO A 295 2.37 -26.29 -21.42
N ARG A 296 1.88 -26.55 -22.64
CA ARG A 296 0.66 -25.90 -23.16
C ARG A 296 -0.57 -26.42 -22.43
N LYS A 297 -1.44 -25.52 -21.95
CA LYS A 297 -2.74 -25.89 -21.36
C LYS A 297 -3.54 -26.76 -22.34
N THR A 298 -4.16 -27.82 -21.82
CA THR A 298 -5.11 -28.67 -22.58
C THR A 298 -6.42 -27.93 -22.87
N TYR A 299 -7.24 -28.42 -23.81
CA TYR A 299 -8.52 -27.79 -24.17
C TYR A 299 -9.43 -27.51 -22.95
N TRP A 300 -9.58 -28.48 -22.05
CA TRP A 300 -10.40 -28.32 -20.84
C TRP A 300 -9.78 -27.35 -19.81
N GLN A 301 -8.45 -27.28 -19.72
CA GLN A 301 -7.76 -26.30 -18.88
C GLN A 301 -7.86 -24.87 -19.43
N ARG A 302 -7.97 -24.70 -20.76
CA ARG A 302 -8.23 -23.39 -21.39
C ARG A 302 -9.67 -22.93 -21.18
N LEU A 303 -10.60 -23.88 -21.08
CA LEU A 303 -12.00 -23.67 -20.72
C LEU A 303 -12.26 -23.76 -19.22
N ALA A 304 -11.26 -23.44 -18.38
CA ALA A 304 -11.45 -23.34 -16.95
C ALA A 304 -12.66 -22.44 -16.63
N PHE A 305 -13.51 -22.87 -15.70
CA PHE A 305 -14.73 -22.11 -15.36
C PHE A 305 -14.41 -20.79 -14.67
N THR A 306 -13.38 -20.77 -13.83
CA THR A 306 -12.91 -19.57 -13.13
C THR A 306 -11.39 -19.50 -13.20
N THR A 307 -10.85 -18.30 -13.38
CA THR A 307 -9.43 -18.00 -13.18
C THR A 307 -9.35 -16.95 -12.06
N THR A 308 -9.60 -17.45 -10.84
CA THR A 308 -9.81 -16.61 -9.66
C THR A 308 -8.53 -15.92 -9.23
N THR A 309 -8.64 -14.61 -9.07
CA THR A 309 -7.65 -13.75 -8.47
C THR A 309 -7.84 -13.73 -6.95
N GLN A 310 -6.75 -13.97 -6.21
CA GLN A 310 -6.76 -14.29 -4.78
C GLN A 310 -6.72 -13.01 -3.93
N GLY A 311 -7.83 -12.67 -3.27
CA GLY A 311 -7.90 -11.48 -2.43
C GLY A 311 -9.18 -11.33 -1.60
N PRO A 312 -9.17 -10.41 -0.61
CA PRO A 312 -10.22 -10.20 0.36
C PRO A 312 -11.40 -9.51 -0.34
N PHE A 313 -12.54 -9.46 0.34
CA PHE A 313 -13.72 -8.80 -0.22
C PHE A 313 -13.54 -7.28 -0.34
N SER A 314 -12.62 -6.68 0.44
CA SER A 314 -12.26 -5.26 0.39
C SER A 314 -11.71 -4.85 -1.00
N VAL A 315 -10.85 -5.66 -1.61
CA VAL A 315 -10.33 -5.43 -2.97
C VAL A 315 -11.45 -5.49 -4.01
N PHE A 316 -12.39 -6.42 -3.83
CA PHE A 316 -13.61 -6.47 -4.64
C PHE A 316 -14.46 -5.20 -4.46
N ALA A 317 -14.64 -4.72 -3.22
CA ALA A 317 -15.37 -3.49 -2.93
C ALA A 317 -14.65 -2.24 -3.48
N ARG A 318 -13.31 -2.26 -3.55
CA ARG A 318 -12.50 -1.18 -4.12
C ARG A 318 -12.77 -0.96 -5.60
N HIS A 319 -12.80 -2.03 -6.39
CA HIS A 319 -13.12 -1.92 -7.81
C HIS A 319 -14.54 -1.38 -8.09
N ALA A 320 -15.43 -1.40 -7.08
CA ALA A 320 -16.74 -0.79 -7.20
C ALA A 320 -16.72 0.76 -7.10
N TYR A 321 -15.75 1.36 -6.36
CA TYR A 321 -15.68 2.82 -6.19
C TYR A 321 -14.45 3.49 -6.85
N GLN A 322 -13.37 2.75 -7.10
CA GLN A 322 -12.14 3.22 -7.75
C GLN A 322 -12.37 3.89 -9.14
N PRO A 323 -13.32 3.43 -9.99
CA PRO A 323 -13.66 4.11 -11.23
C PRO A 323 -14.02 5.60 -11.06
N PHE A 324 -14.67 5.98 -9.96
CA PHE A 324 -15.00 7.38 -9.66
C PHE A 324 -13.76 8.20 -9.33
N GLN A 325 -12.80 7.62 -8.60
CA GLN A 325 -11.54 8.30 -8.31
C GLN A 325 -10.75 8.51 -9.60
N ILE A 326 -10.64 7.50 -10.46
CA ILE A 326 -9.95 7.58 -11.76
C ILE A 326 -10.57 8.67 -12.64
N LEU A 327 -11.91 8.74 -12.68
CA LEU A 327 -12.66 9.70 -13.49
C LEU A 327 -12.25 11.16 -13.21
N PHE A 328 -12.06 11.52 -11.93
CA PHE A 328 -11.75 12.90 -11.52
C PHE A 328 -10.26 13.18 -11.37
N THR A 329 -9.41 12.15 -11.26
CA THR A 329 -7.98 12.31 -11.00
C THR A 329 -7.10 12.14 -12.23
N ILE A 330 -7.57 11.43 -13.26
CA ILE A 330 -6.86 11.24 -14.54
C ILE A 330 -7.59 12.02 -15.65
N PRO A 331 -7.07 13.20 -16.06
CA PRO A 331 -7.76 14.07 -17.03
C PRO A 331 -8.07 13.39 -18.37
N GLY A 332 -7.21 12.48 -18.83
CA GLY A 332 -7.44 11.73 -20.06
C GLY A 332 -8.67 10.82 -19.98
N VAL A 333 -8.89 10.14 -18.84
CA VAL A 333 -10.07 9.29 -18.64
C VAL A 333 -11.33 10.15 -18.52
N GLY A 334 -11.28 11.21 -17.70
CA GLY A 334 -12.41 12.14 -17.56
C GLY A 334 -12.85 12.76 -18.89
N TYR A 335 -11.89 13.17 -19.73
CA TYR A 335 -12.18 13.72 -21.05
C TYR A 335 -12.81 12.68 -21.99
N MET A 336 -12.22 11.48 -22.11
CA MET A 336 -12.74 10.46 -23.02
C MET A 336 -14.13 9.94 -22.58
N SER A 337 -14.37 9.85 -21.27
CA SER A 337 -15.70 9.57 -20.70
C SER A 337 -16.71 10.64 -21.08
N MET A 338 -16.33 11.92 -21.00
CA MET A 338 -17.21 13.05 -21.37
C MET A 338 -17.52 13.08 -22.87
N VAL A 339 -16.51 12.83 -23.72
CA VAL A 339 -16.71 12.72 -25.18
C VAL A 339 -17.73 11.62 -25.48
N TYR A 340 -17.53 10.42 -24.92
CA TYR A 340 -18.43 9.30 -25.16
C TYR A 340 -19.86 9.61 -24.65
N ALA A 341 -19.97 10.21 -23.46
CA ALA A 341 -21.25 10.53 -22.86
C ALA A 341 -22.06 11.53 -23.69
N VAL A 342 -21.42 12.58 -24.18
CA VAL A 342 -22.06 13.59 -25.02
C VAL A 342 -22.51 13.01 -26.36
N LEU A 343 -21.71 12.16 -27.00
CA LEU A 343 -22.07 11.50 -28.25
C LEU A 343 -23.28 10.58 -28.07
N LEU A 344 -23.29 9.78 -26.99
CA LEU A 344 -24.42 8.91 -26.68
C LEU A 344 -25.67 9.72 -26.32
N ALA A 345 -25.52 10.82 -25.57
CA ALA A 345 -26.63 11.70 -25.22
C ALA A 345 -27.30 12.29 -26.47
N TRP A 346 -26.53 12.78 -27.46
CA TRP A 346 -27.11 13.25 -28.72
C TRP A 346 -27.86 12.15 -29.45
N SER A 347 -27.24 10.97 -29.61
CA SER A 347 -27.90 9.85 -30.29
C SER A 347 -29.20 9.44 -29.58
N THR A 348 -29.20 9.44 -28.25
CA THR A 348 -30.40 9.10 -27.45
C THR A 348 -31.50 10.15 -27.61
N VAL A 349 -31.16 11.44 -27.55
CA VAL A 349 -32.13 12.53 -27.77
C VAL A 349 -32.68 12.49 -29.19
N MET A 350 -31.87 12.18 -30.19
CA MET A 350 -32.32 12.01 -31.57
C MET A 350 -33.28 10.83 -31.71
N SER A 351 -32.93 9.66 -31.17
CA SER A 351 -33.80 8.47 -31.21
C SER A 351 -35.13 8.68 -30.48
N ALA A 352 -35.11 9.36 -29.32
CA ALA A 352 -36.30 9.68 -28.57
C ALA A 352 -37.17 10.72 -29.32
N ALA A 353 -36.56 11.77 -29.88
CA ALA A 353 -37.26 12.75 -30.70
C ALA A 353 -37.92 12.13 -31.94
N THR A 354 -37.24 11.20 -32.63
CA THR A 354 -37.84 10.43 -33.73
C THR A 354 -39.08 9.65 -33.26
N SER A 355 -38.99 8.96 -32.12
CA SER A 355 -40.08 8.13 -31.61
C SER A 355 -41.28 8.96 -31.12
N THR A 356 -41.06 10.18 -30.64
CA THR A 356 -42.12 11.06 -30.11
C THR A 356 -42.75 11.97 -31.16
N TYR A 357 -41.94 12.55 -32.07
CA TYR A 357 -42.41 13.61 -32.98
C TYR A 357 -42.71 13.10 -34.39
N MET A 358 -42.20 11.94 -34.81
CA MET A 358 -42.52 11.42 -36.15
C MET A 358 -43.84 10.64 -36.18
N ILE A 359 -44.45 10.33 -35.04
CA ILE A 359 -45.78 9.71 -34.97
C ILE A 359 -46.92 10.74 -35.13
N ILE A 360 -46.61 12.03 -34.96
CA ILE A 360 -47.57 13.14 -35.14
C ILE A 360 -47.39 13.83 -36.51
N PRO A 361 -48.36 14.66 -36.96
CA PRO A 361 -48.20 15.43 -38.19
C PRO A 361 -46.95 16.32 -38.18
N PRO A 362 -46.19 16.45 -39.28
CA PRO A 362 -46.54 16.06 -40.66
C PRO A 362 -46.21 14.61 -41.05
N TYR A 363 -45.54 13.83 -40.21
CA TYR A 363 -44.97 12.52 -40.60
C TYR A 363 -45.94 11.34 -40.44
N ASN A 364 -46.65 11.24 -39.31
CA ASN A 364 -47.62 10.18 -39.02
C ASN A 364 -47.08 8.74 -39.19
N PHE A 365 -45.85 8.48 -38.74
CA PHE A 365 -45.19 7.18 -38.91
C PHE A 365 -45.76 6.12 -37.96
N ASN A 366 -45.90 4.88 -38.47
CA ASN A 366 -46.21 3.70 -37.66
C ASN A 366 -44.93 3.03 -37.12
N SER A 367 -45.08 2.03 -36.23
CA SER A 367 -43.95 1.35 -35.58
C SER A 367 -42.91 0.77 -36.55
N THR A 368 -43.34 0.29 -37.73
CA THR A 368 -42.40 -0.24 -38.75
C THR A 368 -41.59 0.91 -39.38
N GLN A 369 -42.23 2.03 -39.68
CA GLN A 369 -41.58 3.20 -40.27
C GLN A 369 -40.61 3.87 -39.30
N ILE A 370 -40.95 3.95 -38.01
CA ILE A 370 -40.03 4.39 -36.95
C ILE A 370 -38.82 3.45 -36.86
N GLY A 371 -39.04 2.13 -36.86
CA GLY A 371 -37.94 1.15 -36.89
C GLY A 371 -36.99 1.35 -38.07
N LEU A 372 -37.53 1.55 -39.28
CA LEU A 372 -36.75 1.77 -40.51
C LEU A 372 -35.87 3.03 -40.47
N MET A 373 -36.19 4.03 -39.65
CA MET A 373 -35.35 5.23 -39.50
C MET A 373 -33.96 4.91 -38.94
N SER A 374 -33.84 3.80 -38.22
CA SER A 374 -32.57 3.31 -37.68
C SER A 374 -31.60 2.81 -38.75
N LEU A 375 -32.06 2.54 -39.98
CA LEU A 375 -31.18 2.15 -41.09
C LEU A 375 -30.19 3.26 -41.47
N ALA A 376 -30.62 4.52 -41.42
CA ALA A 376 -29.74 5.64 -41.74
C ALA A 376 -28.61 5.77 -40.70
N ILE A 377 -28.95 5.56 -39.42
CA ILE A 377 -27.99 5.49 -38.30
C ILE A 377 -27.00 4.35 -38.53
N PHE A 378 -27.49 3.15 -38.89
CA PHE A 378 -26.64 1.98 -39.18
C PHE A 378 -25.66 2.23 -40.34
N ILE A 379 -26.13 2.83 -41.45
CA ILE A 379 -25.28 3.14 -42.61
C ILE A 379 -24.17 4.13 -42.21
N GLY A 380 -24.54 5.21 -41.51
CA GLY A 380 -23.58 6.19 -41.01
C GLY A 380 -22.50 5.55 -40.13
N ASN A 381 -22.92 4.82 -39.09
CA ASN A 381 -22.02 4.11 -38.17
C ASN A 381 -21.11 3.11 -38.89
N THR A 382 -21.64 2.38 -39.89
CA THR A 382 -20.88 1.40 -40.66
C THR A 382 -19.79 2.05 -41.49
N LEU A 383 -20.12 3.11 -42.24
CA LEU A 383 -19.14 3.84 -43.04
C LEU A 383 -18.05 4.47 -42.16
N GLY A 384 -18.44 5.09 -41.04
CA GLY A 384 -17.50 5.67 -40.09
C GLY A 384 -16.54 4.62 -39.52
N SER A 385 -17.07 3.50 -39.02
CA SER A 385 -16.27 2.44 -38.39
C SER A 385 -15.30 1.76 -39.35
N ILE A 386 -15.74 1.47 -40.60
CA ILE A 386 -14.90 0.84 -41.64
C ILE A 386 -13.74 1.75 -42.04
N ILE A 387 -13.97 3.07 -42.11
CA ILE A 387 -12.91 4.03 -42.44
C ILE A 387 -11.94 4.18 -41.28
N CYS A 388 -12.46 4.31 -40.05
CA CYS A 388 -11.67 4.67 -38.88
C CYS A 388 -10.59 3.64 -38.54
N GLY A 389 -10.93 2.35 -38.46
CA GLY A 389 -10.02 1.30 -37.97
C GLY A 389 -8.69 1.23 -38.75
N PRO A 390 -8.72 0.92 -40.06
CA PRO A 390 -7.51 0.86 -40.88
C PRO A 390 -6.79 2.20 -41.00
N LEU A 391 -7.53 3.32 -40.96
CA LEU A 391 -6.95 4.66 -41.03
C LEU A 391 -6.15 5.00 -39.76
N SER A 392 -6.69 4.66 -38.59
CA SER A 392 -6.06 4.83 -37.27
C SER A 392 -4.71 4.12 -37.23
N ASP A 393 -4.69 2.82 -37.53
CA ASP A 393 -3.48 2.01 -37.41
C ASP A 393 -2.41 2.41 -38.44
N ARG A 394 -2.81 2.85 -39.65
CA ARG A 394 -1.87 3.40 -40.65
C ARG A 394 -1.30 4.75 -40.25
N ILE A 395 -2.10 5.62 -39.65
CA ILE A 395 -1.68 6.97 -39.27
C ILE A 395 -0.72 6.92 -38.08
N ILE A 396 -0.96 6.06 -37.07
CA ILE A 396 -0.05 5.96 -35.92
C ILE A 396 1.34 5.48 -36.35
N LEU A 397 1.44 4.52 -37.29
CA LEU A 397 2.72 4.06 -37.81
C LEU A 397 3.43 5.18 -38.60
N ARG A 398 2.69 5.93 -39.42
CA ARG A 398 3.23 7.08 -40.16
C ARG A 398 3.69 8.22 -39.25
N LEU A 399 2.94 8.53 -38.20
CA LEU A 399 3.29 9.59 -37.25
C LEU A 399 4.44 9.16 -36.34
N ALA A 400 4.47 7.90 -35.89
CA ALA A 400 5.60 7.35 -35.14
C ALA A 400 6.89 7.39 -35.97
N ARG A 401 6.85 7.02 -37.26
CA ARG A 401 7.98 7.19 -38.20
C ARG A 401 8.52 8.62 -38.23
N ARG A 402 7.62 9.59 -38.32
CA ARG A 402 7.98 11.01 -38.34
C ARG A 402 8.46 11.51 -36.98
N ASN A 403 8.20 10.76 -35.91
CA ASN A 403 8.61 11.02 -34.54
C ASN A 403 9.69 10.04 -34.06
N ASN A 404 10.68 9.73 -34.93
CA ASN A 404 11.83 8.89 -34.58
C ASN A 404 11.46 7.49 -34.05
N GLY A 405 10.37 6.91 -34.52
CA GLY A 405 9.85 5.61 -34.09
C GLY A 405 9.05 5.64 -32.78
N ILE A 406 8.82 6.81 -32.17
CA ILE A 406 8.10 6.96 -30.89
C ILE A 406 6.61 7.23 -31.15
N TYR A 407 5.77 6.34 -30.64
CA TYR A 407 4.31 6.48 -30.64
C TYR A 407 3.83 7.17 -29.35
N GLU A 408 2.91 8.11 -29.50
CA GLU A 408 2.22 8.77 -28.40
C GLU A 408 0.71 8.60 -28.57
N PRO A 409 -0.06 8.24 -27.51
CA PRO A 409 -1.51 8.05 -27.60
C PRO A 409 -2.28 9.23 -28.25
N GLU A 410 -1.85 10.47 -28.01
CA GLU A 410 -2.45 11.67 -28.62
C GLU A 410 -2.40 11.67 -30.15
N MET A 411 -1.49 10.91 -30.77
CA MET A 411 -1.42 10.78 -32.23
C MET A 411 -2.72 10.24 -32.83
N ARG A 412 -3.51 9.47 -32.06
CA ARG A 412 -4.83 8.98 -32.52
C ARG A 412 -5.85 10.10 -32.68
N LEU A 413 -5.72 11.20 -31.93
CA LEU A 413 -6.64 12.34 -32.02
C LEU A 413 -6.56 13.06 -33.38
N TRP A 414 -5.50 12.86 -34.15
CA TRP A 414 -5.46 13.34 -35.55
C TRP A 414 -6.46 12.63 -36.45
N VAL A 415 -6.89 11.42 -36.10
CA VAL A 415 -7.96 10.68 -36.79
C VAL A 415 -9.33 11.09 -36.25
N PHE A 416 -9.42 11.51 -34.99
CA PHE A 416 -10.62 12.00 -34.33
C PHE A 416 -11.12 13.33 -34.93
N VAL A 417 -10.22 14.32 -35.07
CA VAL A 417 -10.57 15.71 -35.41
C VAL A 417 -11.35 15.86 -36.73
N PRO A 418 -10.99 15.18 -37.83
CA PRO A 418 -11.72 15.30 -39.10
C PRO A 418 -13.19 14.89 -39.05
N PHE A 419 -13.61 14.09 -38.05
CA PHE A 419 -14.99 13.62 -37.93
C PHE A 419 -15.89 14.53 -37.09
N ILE A 420 -15.32 15.49 -36.34
CA ILE A 420 -16.08 16.45 -35.53
C ILE A 420 -17.12 17.23 -36.35
N PRO A 421 -16.79 17.80 -37.54
CA PRO A 421 -17.76 18.56 -38.32
C PRO A 421 -18.97 17.72 -38.75
N PHE A 422 -18.78 16.44 -39.06
CA PHE A 422 -19.87 15.55 -39.47
C PHE A 422 -20.82 15.26 -38.30
N GLN A 423 -20.27 14.95 -37.12
CA GLN A 423 -21.06 14.77 -35.90
C GLN A 423 -21.94 16.00 -35.61
N VAL A 424 -21.31 17.17 -35.63
CA VAL A 424 -21.96 18.43 -35.23
C VAL A 424 -22.97 18.88 -36.27
N ALA A 425 -22.61 18.88 -37.56
CA ALA A 425 -23.51 19.25 -38.64
C ALA A 425 -24.74 18.34 -38.71
N GLY A 426 -24.55 17.02 -38.53
CA GLY A 426 -25.65 16.07 -38.51
C GLY A 426 -26.62 16.30 -37.34
N ALA A 427 -26.10 16.56 -36.14
CA ALA A 427 -26.93 16.81 -34.96
C ALA A 427 -27.75 18.11 -35.08
N PHE A 428 -27.14 19.20 -35.54
CA PHE A 428 -27.86 20.46 -35.77
C PHE A 428 -28.90 20.33 -36.88
N TRP A 429 -28.52 19.72 -38.01
CA TRP A 429 -29.45 19.53 -39.12
C TRP A 429 -30.65 18.68 -38.70
N PHE A 430 -30.46 17.64 -37.89
CA PHE A 430 -31.57 16.85 -37.38
C PHE A 430 -32.57 17.68 -36.56
N GLY A 431 -32.08 18.52 -35.64
CA GLY A 431 -32.94 19.38 -34.81
C GLY A 431 -33.78 20.35 -35.63
N TYR A 432 -33.17 21.01 -36.62
CA TYR A 432 -33.87 21.92 -37.53
C TYR A 432 -34.83 21.19 -38.46
N ALA A 433 -34.42 20.05 -39.02
CA ALA A 433 -35.27 19.25 -39.90
C ALA A 433 -36.56 18.79 -39.18
N LEU A 434 -36.47 18.44 -37.90
CA LEU A 434 -37.65 18.11 -37.08
C LEU A 434 -38.49 19.34 -36.71
N GLN A 435 -37.88 20.48 -36.38
CA GLN A 435 -38.63 21.69 -36.04
C GLN A 435 -39.45 22.20 -37.23
N ASP A 436 -38.82 22.27 -38.40
CA ASP A 436 -39.40 22.88 -39.58
C ASP A 436 -40.29 21.90 -40.37
N GLY A 437 -40.39 20.65 -39.91
CA GLY A 437 -41.19 19.61 -40.56
C GLY A 437 -40.67 19.25 -41.95
N GLU A 438 -39.35 19.23 -42.14
CA GLU A 438 -38.71 18.88 -43.42
C GLU A 438 -39.01 17.42 -43.82
N SER A 439 -38.68 17.02 -45.05
CA SER A 439 -38.86 15.63 -45.50
C SER A 439 -38.23 14.63 -44.53
N TRP A 440 -38.89 13.48 -44.31
CA TRP A 440 -38.34 12.39 -43.50
C TRP A 440 -36.96 11.93 -43.99
N VAL A 441 -36.65 12.10 -45.28
CA VAL A 441 -35.35 11.81 -45.87
C VAL A 441 -34.27 12.73 -45.30
N ALA A 442 -34.57 14.01 -45.08
CA ALA A 442 -33.64 14.96 -44.47
C ALA A 442 -33.34 14.57 -43.02
N VAL A 443 -34.37 14.18 -42.25
CA VAL A 443 -34.22 13.66 -40.88
C VAL A 443 -33.37 12.37 -40.86
N ALA A 444 -33.61 11.45 -41.81
CA ALA A 444 -32.81 10.23 -41.99
C ALA A 444 -31.34 10.57 -42.25
N PHE A 445 -31.10 11.43 -43.23
CA PHE A 445 -29.78 11.75 -43.73
C PHE A 445 -28.96 12.52 -42.70
N ALA A 446 -29.58 13.46 -41.98
CA ALA A 446 -28.98 14.14 -40.84
C ALA A 446 -28.57 13.14 -39.74
N SER A 447 -29.44 12.16 -39.44
CA SER A 447 -29.14 11.07 -38.50
C SER A 447 -27.96 10.21 -38.95
N GLY A 448 -27.89 9.90 -40.24
CA GLY A 448 -26.78 9.15 -40.83
C GLY A 448 -25.45 9.91 -40.79
N ILE A 449 -25.44 11.21 -41.13
CA ILE A 449 -24.23 12.05 -41.07
C ILE A 449 -23.73 12.20 -39.63
N CYS A 450 -24.65 12.42 -38.68
CA CYS A 450 -24.32 12.49 -37.26
C CYS A 450 -23.57 11.22 -36.83
N ASN A 451 -24.13 10.05 -37.14
CA ASN A 451 -23.54 8.76 -36.76
C ASN A 451 -22.29 8.36 -37.59
N PHE A 452 -22.14 8.89 -38.79
CA PHE A 452 -20.88 8.81 -39.54
C PHE A 452 -19.73 9.52 -38.81
N GLY A 453 -20.03 10.64 -38.14
CA GLY A 453 -19.08 11.33 -37.27
C GLY A 453 -18.88 10.64 -35.91
N SER A 454 -19.96 10.11 -35.30
CA SER A 454 -19.92 9.54 -33.95
C SER A 454 -19.04 8.28 -33.85
N ALA A 455 -19.14 7.37 -34.82
CA ALA A 455 -18.48 6.07 -34.76
C ALA A 455 -16.93 6.15 -34.73
N PRO A 456 -16.27 6.96 -35.58
CA PRO A 456 -14.83 7.18 -35.48
C PRO A 456 -14.40 7.83 -34.17
N ILE A 457 -15.15 8.83 -33.70
CA ILE A 457 -14.83 9.58 -32.48
C ILE A 457 -14.89 8.65 -31.26
N THR A 458 -15.94 7.84 -31.14
CA THR A 458 -16.09 6.84 -30.07
C THR A 458 -15.01 5.75 -30.14
N SER A 459 -14.71 5.23 -31.33
CA SER A 459 -13.66 4.22 -31.52
C SER A 459 -12.27 4.73 -31.09
N ILE A 460 -11.91 5.96 -31.49
CA ILE A 460 -10.63 6.57 -31.10
C ILE A 460 -10.59 6.86 -29.60
N ALA A 461 -11.68 7.30 -28.98
CA ALA A 461 -11.74 7.52 -27.54
C ALA A 461 -11.43 6.24 -26.75
N LEU A 462 -12.04 5.11 -27.11
CA LEU A 462 -11.75 3.80 -26.48
C LEU A 462 -10.32 3.35 -26.72
N THR A 463 -9.82 3.53 -27.94
CA THR A 463 -8.46 3.12 -28.28
C THR A 463 -7.41 3.98 -27.57
N TYR A 464 -7.65 5.29 -27.40
CA TYR A 464 -6.81 6.15 -26.59
C TYR A 464 -6.74 5.67 -25.14
N MET A 465 -7.88 5.31 -24.53
CA MET A 465 -7.89 4.79 -23.16
C MET A 465 -7.13 3.47 -23.04
N THR A 466 -7.32 2.56 -24.01
CA THR A 466 -6.64 1.26 -24.04
C THR A 466 -5.13 1.41 -24.20
N ASP A 467 -4.67 2.39 -24.98
CA ASP A 467 -3.24 2.60 -25.21
C ASP A 467 -2.56 3.45 -24.15
N ALA A 468 -3.26 4.45 -23.58
CA ALA A 468 -2.72 5.33 -22.55
C ALA A 468 -2.75 4.71 -21.14
N TYR A 469 -3.74 3.86 -20.85
CA TYR A 469 -4.06 3.39 -19.50
C TYR A 469 -4.40 1.89 -19.46
N ASN A 470 -3.63 1.07 -20.19
CA ASN A 470 -3.86 -0.38 -20.34
C ASN A 470 -3.96 -1.11 -18.99
N GLU A 471 -3.06 -0.80 -18.06
CA GLU A 471 -2.94 -1.46 -16.76
C GLU A 471 -4.08 -1.13 -15.78
N ILE A 472 -4.95 -0.17 -16.10
CA ILE A 472 -6.18 0.12 -15.33
C ILE A 472 -7.46 0.04 -16.16
N ILE A 473 -7.38 -0.60 -17.34
CA ILE A 473 -8.41 -0.49 -18.37
C ILE A 473 -9.79 -0.93 -17.87
N GLY A 474 -9.86 -1.97 -17.02
CA GLY A 474 -11.12 -2.43 -16.43
C GLY A 474 -11.87 -1.33 -15.66
N ASP A 475 -11.18 -0.65 -14.73
CA ASP A 475 -11.78 0.41 -13.91
C ASP A 475 -12.03 1.70 -14.71
N ALA A 476 -11.11 2.04 -15.65
CA ALA A 476 -11.26 3.20 -16.51
C ALA A 476 -12.51 3.08 -17.41
N LEU A 477 -12.79 1.89 -17.94
CA LEU A 477 -13.96 1.64 -18.78
C LEU A 477 -15.27 1.64 -17.99
N VAL A 478 -15.25 1.19 -16.73
CA VAL A 478 -16.41 1.34 -15.83
C VAL A 478 -16.78 2.82 -15.68
N ALA A 479 -15.79 3.71 -15.54
CA ALA A 479 -16.03 5.15 -15.47
C ALA A 479 -16.69 5.70 -16.76
N VAL A 480 -16.26 5.22 -17.93
CA VAL A 480 -16.84 5.60 -19.23
C VAL A 480 -18.30 5.15 -19.34
N THR A 481 -18.58 3.89 -18.99
CA THR A 481 -19.93 3.33 -18.94
C THR A 481 -20.83 4.10 -17.98
N PHE A 482 -20.32 4.43 -16.79
CA PHE A 482 -21.08 5.21 -15.82
C PHE A 482 -21.43 6.60 -16.39
N CYS A 483 -20.45 7.35 -16.89
CA CYS A 483 -20.68 8.70 -17.44
C CYS A 483 -21.64 8.69 -18.62
N ARG A 484 -21.45 7.77 -19.57
CA ARG A 484 -22.24 7.75 -20.80
C ARG A 484 -23.71 7.46 -20.54
N ASN A 485 -23.99 6.52 -19.63
CA ASN A 485 -25.36 6.12 -19.33
C ASN A 485 -26.03 7.06 -18.33
N THR A 486 -25.28 7.66 -17.40
CA THR A 486 -25.82 8.68 -16.48
C THR A 486 -26.28 9.92 -17.25
N LEU A 487 -25.43 10.44 -18.14
CA LEU A 487 -25.78 11.64 -18.91
C LEU A 487 -26.96 11.37 -19.85
N SER A 488 -26.96 10.20 -20.51
CA SER A 488 -28.10 9.77 -21.34
C SER A 488 -29.40 9.69 -20.52
N THR A 489 -29.36 9.09 -19.32
CA THR A 489 -30.52 9.00 -18.40
C THR A 489 -31.06 10.39 -18.04
N ILE A 490 -30.19 11.33 -17.67
CA ILE A 490 -30.57 12.71 -17.35
C ILE A 490 -31.28 13.36 -18.53
N PHE A 491 -30.73 13.22 -19.74
CA PHE A 491 -31.35 13.81 -20.92
C PHE A 491 -32.68 13.17 -21.29
N VAL A 492 -32.82 11.84 -21.17
CA VAL A 492 -34.11 11.16 -21.41
C VAL A 492 -35.20 11.69 -20.48
N PHE A 493 -34.92 11.85 -19.18
CA PHE A 493 -35.89 12.41 -18.24
C PHE A 493 -36.15 13.91 -18.47
N ALA A 494 -35.11 14.67 -18.80
CA ALA A 494 -35.22 16.12 -18.99
C ALA A 494 -35.82 16.51 -20.35
N MET A 495 -35.77 15.64 -21.37
CA MET A 495 -36.09 15.99 -22.75
C MET A 495 -37.51 16.53 -22.90
N THR A 496 -38.51 15.78 -22.48
CA THR A 496 -39.93 16.17 -22.62
C THR A 496 -40.25 17.50 -21.94
N PRO A 497 -39.93 17.73 -20.65
CA PRO A 497 -40.19 19.01 -20.01
C PRO A 497 -39.32 20.15 -20.57
N TRP A 498 -38.11 19.86 -21.02
CA TRP A 498 -37.21 20.87 -21.58
C TRP A 498 -37.69 21.37 -22.95
N ILE A 499 -38.06 20.47 -23.85
CA ILE A 499 -38.63 20.82 -25.15
C ILE A 499 -39.94 21.60 -24.97
N ALA A 500 -40.80 21.18 -24.04
CA ALA A 500 -42.05 21.89 -23.77
C ALA A 500 -41.83 23.35 -23.36
N LYS A 501 -40.71 23.66 -22.71
CA LYS A 501 -40.39 25.01 -22.21
C LYS A 501 -39.68 25.90 -23.22
N VAL A 502 -38.71 25.37 -23.98
CA VAL A 502 -37.83 26.18 -24.85
C VAL A 502 -37.91 25.83 -26.33
N GLY A 503 -38.62 24.77 -26.70
CA GLY A 503 -38.73 24.29 -28.08
C GLY A 503 -37.56 23.39 -28.52
N ILE A 504 -37.83 22.53 -29.51
CA ILE A 504 -36.92 21.48 -30.01
C ILE A 504 -35.55 22.05 -30.39
N SER A 505 -35.49 23.10 -31.21
CA SER A 505 -34.20 23.60 -31.69
C SER A 505 -33.36 24.30 -30.64
N ASN A 506 -33.95 24.93 -29.63
CA ASN A 506 -33.15 25.49 -28.53
C ASN A 506 -32.52 24.36 -27.69
N VAL A 507 -33.19 23.22 -27.56
CA VAL A 507 -32.62 22.01 -26.95
C VAL A 507 -31.45 21.50 -27.80
N PHE A 508 -31.64 21.25 -29.09
CA PHE A 508 -30.57 20.78 -29.99
C PHE A 508 -29.41 21.77 -30.10
N ASN A 509 -29.67 23.08 -30.06
CA ASN A 509 -28.64 24.11 -30.07
C ASN A 509 -27.81 24.13 -28.78
N THR A 510 -28.47 23.96 -27.64
CA THR A 510 -27.78 23.96 -26.35
C THR A 510 -26.90 22.72 -26.20
N ILE A 511 -27.44 21.54 -26.47
CA ILE A 511 -26.66 20.29 -26.47
C ILE A 511 -25.57 20.37 -27.56
N GLY A 512 -25.94 20.90 -28.72
CA GLY A 512 -25.11 21.36 -29.84
C GLY A 512 -23.80 22.04 -29.41
N ALA A 513 -23.96 23.18 -28.74
CA ALA A 513 -22.86 24.03 -28.30
C ALA A 513 -22.00 23.37 -27.21
N ILE A 514 -22.64 22.72 -26.23
CA ILE A 514 -21.93 22.03 -25.14
C ILE A 514 -21.04 20.93 -25.72
N GLY A 515 -21.60 20.07 -26.57
CA GLY A 515 -20.83 18.97 -27.09
C GLY A 515 -19.80 19.39 -28.13
N LEU A 516 -20.03 20.45 -28.90
CA LEU A 516 -18.99 21.04 -29.75
C LEU A 516 -17.81 21.53 -28.90
N ALA A 517 -18.06 22.19 -27.77
CA ALA A 517 -17.01 22.64 -26.86
C ALA A 517 -16.20 21.44 -26.31
N VAL A 518 -16.87 20.36 -25.92
CA VAL A 518 -16.22 19.11 -25.49
C VAL A 518 -15.38 18.49 -26.61
N LEU A 519 -15.91 18.39 -27.83
CA LEU A 519 -15.17 17.82 -28.96
C LEU A 519 -13.96 18.67 -29.38
N LEU A 520 -14.09 20.01 -29.36
CA LEU A 520 -12.98 20.92 -29.68
C LEU A 520 -11.88 20.91 -28.62
N PHE A 521 -12.18 20.49 -27.39
CA PHE A 521 -11.15 20.29 -26.36
C PHE A 521 -10.12 19.22 -26.76
N ALA A 522 -10.38 18.39 -27.78
CA ALA A 522 -9.40 17.48 -28.37
C ALA A 522 -8.14 18.22 -28.87
N PHE A 523 -8.28 19.47 -29.33
CA PHE A 523 -7.12 20.30 -29.70
C PHE A 523 -6.26 20.67 -28.50
N VAL A 524 -6.87 20.89 -27.33
CA VAL A 524 -6.13 21.12 -26.08
C VAL A 524 -5.39 19.86 -25.67
N LEU A 525 -6.04 18.69 -25.79
CA LEU A 525 -5.40 17.41 -25.49
C LEU A 525 -4.28 17.05 -26.49
N LEU A 526 -4.41 17.41 -27.77
CA LEU A 526 -3.32 17.31 -28.74
C LEU A 526 -2.11 18.18 -28.37
N TRP A 527 -2.35 19.35 -27.76
CA TRP A 527 -1.28 20.27 -27.38
C TRP A 527 -0.64 19.94 -26.02
N LYS A 528 -1.45 19.57 -25.01
CA LYS A 528 -1.04 19.42 -23.61
C LYS A 528 -1.23 18.01 -23.03
N GLY A 529 -1.85 17.09 -23.77
CA GLY A 529 -2.17 15.74 -23.28
C GLY A 529 -0.96 14.97 -22.80
N LYS A 530 0.15 15.02 -23.53
CA LYS A 530 1.43 14.42 -23.08
C LYS A 530 1.91 14.96 -21.73
N GLN A 531 1.80 16.27 -21.51
CA GLN A 531 2.19 16.90 -20.25
C GLN A 531 1.28 16.47 -19.10
N TRP A 532 -0.03 16.37 -19.34
CA TRP A 532 -0.98 15.88 -18.34
C TRP A 532 -0.78 14.39 -18.03
N ARG A 533 -0.48 13.55 -19.02
CA ARG A 533 -0.10 12.14 -18.80
C ARG A 533 1.19 12.02 -17.97
N TYR A 534 2.17 12.90 -18.20
CA TYR A 534 3.38 12.95 -17.38
C TYR A 534 3.08 13.35 -15.92
N GLN A 535 2.26 14.39 -15.70
CA GLN A 535 1.87 14.85 -14.36
C GLN A 535 1.01 13.84 -13.60
N SER A 536 0.11 13.15 -14.31
CA SER A 536 -0.76 12.11 -13.72
C SER A 536 -0.09 10.72 -13.69
N ALA A 537 1.15 10.59 -14.15
CA ALA A 537 1.85 9.30 -14.22
C ALA A 537 2.00 8.62 -12.85
N HIS A 538 2.25 9.39 -11.79
CA HIS A 538 2.31 8.85 -10.42
C HIS A 538 0.99 8.21 -9.99
N ARG A 539 -0.12 8.94 -10.16
CA ARG A 539 -1.47 8.45 -9.83
C ARG A 539 -1.88 7.27 -10.70
N TYR A 540 -1.54 7.31 -11.98
CA TYR A 540 -1.75 6.19 -12.88
C TYR A 540 -1.06 4.92 -12.38
N LYS A 541 0.24 5.04 -12.04
CA LYS A 541 1.03 3.92 -11.49
C LYS A 541 0.47 3.44 -10.15
N GLU A 542 -0.03 4.34 -9.31
CA GLU A 542 -0.69 4.00 -8.05
C GLU A 542 -1.97 3.17 -8.29
N PHE A 543 -2.85 3.58 -9.20
CA PHE A 543 -4.03 2.80 -9.55
C PHE A 543 -3.68 1.47 -10.25
N ALA A 544 -2.64 1.45 -11.08
CA ALA A 544 -2.15 0.24 -11.75
C ALA A 544 -1.57 -0.77 -10.75
N ALA A 545 -0.78 -0.31 -9.78
CA ALA A 545 -0.27 -1.13 -8.69
C ALA A 545 -1.41 -1.73 -7.85
N LYS A 546 -2.45 -0.93 -7.58
CA LYS A 546 -3.69 -1.39 -6.92
C LYS A 546 -4.46 -2.43 -7.73
N GLN A 547 -4.33 -2.51 -9.06
CA GLN A 547 -4.93 -3.61 -9.82
C GLN A 547 -4.16 -4.92 -9.63
N MET A 548 -2.83 -4.85 -9.53
CA MET A 548 -1.94 -6.00 -9.33
C MET A 548 -1.98 -6.55 -7.89
N GLU A 549 -2.30 -5.72 -6.91
CA GLU A 549 -2.55 -6.08 -5.51
C GLU A 549 -3.59 -7.21 -5.33
N SER A 550 -4.53 -7.35 -6.27
CA SER A 550 -5.62 -8.32 -6.13
C SER A 550 -5.22 -9.79 -6.22
N LEU A 551 -4.01 -10.12 -6.69
CA LEU A 551 -3.51 -11.50 -6.86
C LEU A 551 -2.69 -12.02 -5.67
N THR A 552 -2.40 -11.15 -4.70
CA THR A 552 -1.40 -11.31 -3.63
C THR A 552 -2.06 -11.36 -2.22
N THR A 553 -3.30 -10.88 -2.11
CA THR A 553 -3.94 -10.38 -0.89
C THR A 553 -4.59 -11.38 0.10
N VAL A 554 -3.97 -12.51 0.44
CA VAL A 554 -4.32 -13.18 1.73
C VAL A 554 -3.08 -13.64 2.47
N ALA A 555 -2.03 -14.04 1.74
CA ALA A 555 -0.69 -14.17 2.31
C ALA A 555 0.04 -12.82 2.30
N ASP A 556 -0.12 -12.01 1.24
CA ASP A 556 0.58 -10.73 1.12
C ASP A 556 -0.14 -9.56 1.78
N GLU A 557 -1.33 -9.60 2.38
CA GLU A 557 -1.77 -8.40 3.15
C GLU A 557 -1.02 -8.27 4.48
N PHE A 558 -0.53 -9.39 5.01
CA PHE A 558 0.38 -9.43 6.14
C PHE A 558 1.85 -9.31 5.69
N LEU A 559 2.20 -9.93 4.56
CA LEU A 559 3.53 -9.84 3.96
C LEU A 559 3.78 -8.57 3.12
N SER A 560 2.78 -7.80 2.66
CA SER A 560 2.88 -6.60 1.78
C SER A 560 2.78 -5.28 2.53
N GLY A 561 2.29 -5.26 3.77
CA GLY A 561 2.66 -4.17 4.69
C GLY A 561 4.19 -4.10 4.83
N ALA A 562 4.82 -5.26 4.69
CA ALA A 562 6.23 -5.47 4.83
C ALA A 562 6.99 -5.58 3.48
N LEU A 563 6.38 -6.12 2.44
CA LEU A 563 6.95 -6.14 1.07
C LEU A 563 6.74 -4.80 0.33
N ALA A 564 5.78 -3.96 0.71
CA ALA A 564 5.76 -2.56 0.27
C ALA A 564 7.00 -1.79 0.81
N LEU A 565 7.61 -2.28 1.89
CA LEU A 565 8.92 -1.86 2.37
C LEU A 565 10.07 -2.33 1.49
N LEU A 566 9.95 -3.50 0.85
CA LEU A 566 10.90 -4.04 -0.13
C LEU A 566 10.76 -3.46 -1.55
N ALA A 567 9.56 -3.04 -1.96
CA ALA A 567 9.31 -2.57 -3.33
C ALA A 567 9.79 -1.11 -3.59
N VAL A 568 10.17 -0.37 -2.55
CA VAL A 568 10.97 0.85 -2.68
C VAL A 568 12.45 0.52 -3.02
N GLN A 569 12.82 -0.77 -3.07
CA GLN A 569 14.23 -1.20 -2.97
C GLN A 569 14.70 -2.23 -3.99
N SER A 570 13.91 -2.55 -5.01
CA SER A 570 14.34 -3.49 -6.05
C SER A 570 15.29 -2.83 -7.07
N VAL A 571 16.52 -2.55 -6.66
CA VAL A 571 17.66 -2.81 -7.56
C VAL A 571 18.01 -4.29 -7.37
N PRO A 572 18.36 -5.04 -8.42
CA PRO A 572 18.67 -6.46 -8.31
C PRO A 572 19.54 -6.77 -7.10
N GLY A 573 19.25 -7.85 -6.38
CA GLY A 573 20.12 -8.37 -5.30
C GLY A 573 21.54 -8.73 -5.75
N ASP A 574 21.79 -8.73 -7.07
CA ASP A 574 23.13 -8.81 -7.66
C ASP A 574 23.71 -7.45 -8.12
N ALA A 575 22.92 -6.37 -8.08
CA ALA A 575 23.29 -5.00 -8.48
C ALA A 575 23.11 -3.92 -7.39
N LEU A 576 22.54 -4.25 -6.22
CA LEU A 576 22.63 -3.48 -4.97
C LEU A 576 22.99 -4.35 -3.76
N ALA A 577 23.80 -5.38 -4.00
CA ALA A 577 24.93 -5.51 -3.10
C ALA A 577 25.72 -4.19 -3.20
N VAL A 578 25.45 -3.21 -2.33
CA VAL A 578 26.59 -2.86 -1.48
C VAL A 578 26.70 -4.13 -0.68
N PRO A 579 27.62 -5.06 -1.05
CA PRO A 579 27.88 -6.13 -0.10
C PRO A 579 28.07 -5.39 1.23
N LYS A 580 27.54 -5.86 2.37
CA LYS A 580 28.30 -5.73 3.63
C LYS A 580 29.67 -5.99 3.17
N ALA A 581 30.50 -4.96 3.05
CA ALA A 581 31.44 -5.03 1.98
C ALA A 581 32.22 -6.31 2.29
N LYS A 582 32.08 -7.33 1.43
CA LYS A 582 33.19 -7.79 0.68
C LYS A 582 33.75 -6.51 0.04
N ARG A 583 34.25 -5.52 0.84
CA ARG A 583 35.64 -5.24 1.10
C ARG A 583 36.27 -6.44 0.51
N ASN A 584 36.47 -6.36 -0.80
CA ASN A 584 36.98 -7.45 -1.59
C ASN A 584 38.01 -8.06 -0.65
N ALA A 585 37.82 -9.30 -0.18
CA ALA A 585 38.74 -9.84 0.83
C ALA A 585 40.18 -9.86 0.24
N SER A 586 40.27 -9.63 -1.08
CA SER A 586 41.44 -9.36 -1.90
C SER A 586 41.95 -7.91 -1.99
N LEU A 587 41.27 -6.87 -1.48
CA LEU A 587 41.65 -5.44 -1.61
C LEU A 587 41.59 -4.60 -0.33
N VAL A 588 41.17 -5.16 0.82
CA VAL A 588 40.98 -4.34 2.02
C VAL A 588 42.00 -4.62 3.11
N GLY A 589 42.71 -3.56 3.50
CA GLY A 589 43.60 -3.55 4.66
C GLY A 589 42.84 -3.59 5.98
N GLU A 590 43.56 -3.84 7.07
CA GLU A 590 42.99 -3.87 8.42
C GLU A 590 42.47 -2.48 8.85
N TYR A 591 41.63 -2.47 9.89
CA TYR A 591 41.23 -1.20 10.51
C TYR A 591 42.43 -0.49 11.11
N THR A 592 42.61 0.79 10.79
CA THR A 592 43.74 1.61 11.23
C THR A 592 43.28 2.99 11.66
N LEU A 593 44.02 3.59 12.60
CA LEU A 593 43.88 5.01 12.93
C LEU A 593 44.44 5.87 11.78
N PRO A 594 44.03 7.14 11.64
CA PRO A 594 44.49 8.00 10.54
C PRO A 594 46.02 8.13 10.45
N LYS A 595 46.69 8.19 11.61
CA LYS A 595 48.15 8.27 11.72
C LYS A 595 48.88 7.00 11.25
N ASP A 596 48.20 5.85 11.30
CA ASP A 596 48.73 4.52 10.99
C ASP A 596 48.29 4.03 9.60
N SER A 597 47.53 4.86 8.86
CA SER A 597 47.05 4.53 7.52
C SER A 597 48.20 4.42 6.51
N HIS A 598 48.20 3.35 5.72
CA HIS A 598 49.13 3.16 4.61
C HIS A 598 48.81 4.04 3.39
N ASP A 599 47.58 4.57 3.30
CA ASP A 599 47.16 5.54 2.27
C ASP A 599 46.32 6.68 2.89
N PRO A 600 46.96 7.67 3.54
CA PRO A 600 46.25 8.78 4.16
C PRO A 600 45.50 9.67 3.15
N LEU A 601 46.00 9.77 1.91
CA LEU A 601 45.38 10.58 0.86
C LEU A 601 44.12 9.90 0.31
N GLY A 602 44.18 8.60 0.03
CA GLY A 602 43.03 7.80 -0.37
C GLY A 602 41.96 7.76 0.72
N ARG A 603 42.37 7.61 1.99
CA ARG A 603 41.48 7.70 3.16
C ARG A 603 40.72 9.03 3.21
N ALA A 604 41.43 10.15 3.09
CA ALA A 604 40.81 11.47 3.10
C ALA A 604 39.92 11.71 1.87
N ALA A 605 40.32 11.23 0.69
CA ALA A 605 39.52 11.32 -0.53
C ALA A 605 38.22 10.50 -0.44
N ALA A 606 38.28 9.28 0.09
CA ALA A 606 37.12 8.43 0.31
C ALA A 606 36.14 9.05 1.32
N LEU A 607 36.67 9.64 2.40
CA LEU A 607 35.84 10.36 3.36
C LEU A 607 35.20 11.62 2.74
N ALA A 608 35.90 12.35 1.88
CA ALA A 608 35.34 13.50 1.15
C ALA A 608 34.21 13.08 0.19
N VAL A 609 34.38 11.95 -0.52
CA VAL A 609 33.31 11.36 -1.36
C VAL A 609 32.12 10.96 -0.50
N THR A 610 32.36 10.31 0.64
CA THR A 610 31.30 9.94 1.60
C THR A 610 30.56 11.17 2.08
N LYS A 611 31.26 12.23 2.49
CA LYS A 611 30.66 13.50 2.94
C LYS A 611 29.85 14.21 1.86
N ALA A 612 30.23 14.08 0.59
CA ALA A 612 29.50 14.64 -0.54
C ALA A 612 28.25 13.81 -0.91
N GLY A 613 28.32 12.48 -0.76
CA GLY A 613 27.25 11.56 -1.14
C GLY A 613 26.28 11.19 -0.02
N PHE A 614 26.67 11.30 1.24
CA PHE A 614 25.86 11.01 2.43
C PHE A 614 25.57 12.33 3.15
N THR A 615 24.41 12.93 2.91
CA THR A 615 24.04 14.27 3.41
C THR A 615 22.91 14.20 4.44
N TYR A 616 22.74 15.25 5.23
CA TYR A 616 21.57 15.42 6.11
C TYR A 616 20.37 15.86 5.27
N GLY A 617 19.33 15.02 5.23
CA GLY A 617 18.03 15.30 4.62
C GLY A 617 16.98 15.66 5.66
N PRO A 618 15.76 16.04 5.21
CA PRO A 618 14.66 16.32 6.12
C PRO A 618 14.32 15.09 6.98
N PRO A 619 13.78 15.29 8.20
CA PRO A 619 13.26 14.20 9.02
C PRO A 619 12.18 13.39 8.27
N VAL A 620 12.12 12.08 8.50
CA VAL A 620 11.19 11.17 7.79
C VAL A 620 9.95 10.86 8.63
N ALA A 621 10.12 10.48 9.89
CA ALA A 621 9.03 10.16 10.81
C ALA A 621 8.96 11.14 12.00
N GLY A 622 9.39 12.40 11.76
CA GLY A 622 9.65 13.35 12.84
C GLY A 622 11.11 13.28 13.30
N GLY A 623 11.44 14.00 14.38
CA GLY A 623 12.78 13.94 14.98
C GLY A 623 13.88 14.74 14.26
N PRO A 624 15.15 14.29 14.30
CA PRO A 624 16.29 14.95 13.69
C PRO A 624 16.42 14.65 12.19
N TYR A 625 17.52 15.12 11.58
CA TYR A 625 17.82 14.85 10.17
C TYR A 625 17.91 13.35 9.86
N TYR A 626 17.58 12.99 8.62
CA TYR A 626 17.64 11.62 8.12
C TYR A 626 18.62 11.48 6.94
N PRO A 627 19.25 10.31 6.68
CA PRO A 627 20.18 10.16 5.57
C PRO A 627 19.61 10.52 4.21
N SER A 628 20.37 11.30 3.44
CA SER A 628 20.05 11.73 2.08
C SER A 628 21.31 11.77 1.21
N GLY A 629 21.17 12.24 -0.03
CA GLY A 629 22.20 12.10 -1.05
C GLY A 629 22.32 10.66 -1.55
N VAL A 630 23.15 10.43 -2.57
CA VAL A 630 23.25 9.14 -3.25
C VAL A 630 23.67 8.01 -2.31
N LEU A 631 24.65 8.24 -1.42
CA LEU A 631 25.15 7.24 -0.48
C LEU A 631 24.24 7.11 0.75
N GLY A 632 23.63 8.20 1.21
CA GLY A 632 22.67 8.15 2.33
C GLY A 632 21.41 7.38 1.96
N ALA A 633 20.85 7.66 0.79
CA ALA A 633 19.70 6.92 0.26
C ALA A 633 20.04 5.44 0.02
N ALA A 634 21.25 5.13 -0.48
CA ALA A 634 21.69 3.75 -0.67
C ALA A 634 21.84 2.98 0.65
N LYS A 635 22.41 3.61 1.71
CA LYS A 635 22.55 2.96 3.02
C LYS A 635 21.19 2.77 3.70
N ALA A 636 20.31 3.77 3.66
CA ALA A 636 18.93 3.63 4.13
C ALA A 636 18.20 2.50 3.38
N ALA A 637 18.44 2.38 2.07
CA ALA A 637 17.85 1.31 1.29
C ALA A 637 18.41 -0.08 1.70
N ALA A 638 19.72 -0.21 1.88
CA ALA A 638 20.33 -1.46 2.32
C ALA A 638 19.77 -1.92 3.68
N ASP A 639 19.71 -1.02 4.67
CA ASP A 639 19.20 -1.32 6.01
C ASP A 639 17.75 -1.81 5.98
N LEU A 640 16.91 -1.20 5.16
CA LEU A 640 15.49 -1.54 5.05
C LEU A 640 15.28 -2.89 4.31
N ALA A 641 16.18 -3.25 3.39
CA ALA A 641 16.16 -4.57 2.75
C ALA A 641 16.59 -5.67 3.72
N GLU A 642 17.61 -5.40 4.53
CA GLU A 642 18.05 -6.28 5.61
C GLU A 642 16.94 -6.48 6.66
N LEU A 643 16.27 -5.39 7.07
CA LEU A 643 15.18 -5.48 8.04
C LEU A 643 14.00 -6.30 7.50
N GLN A 644 13.64 -6.12 6.23
CA GLN A 644 12.51 -6.87 5.69
C GLN A 644 12.80 -8.37 5.57
N ALA A 645 14.07 -8.76 5.36
CA ALA A 645 14.46 -10.17 5.41
C ALA A 645 14.25 -10.77 6.81
N ASP A 646 14.47 -10.00 7.88
CA ASP A 646 14.21 -10.44 9.25
C ASP A 646 12.71 -10.45 9.60
N LEU A 647 11.93 -9.50 9.07
CA LEU A 647 10.50 -9.34 9.37
C LEU A 647 9.62 -10.41 8.70
N THR A 648 9.94 -10.80 7.47
CA THR A 648 9.07 -11.65 6.65
C THR A 648 8.69 -12.98 7.35
N PRO A 649 9.60 -13.70 8.01
CA PRO A 649 9.23 -14.91 8.75
C PRO A 649 8.40 -14.64 10.01
N GLU A 650 8.67 -13.56 10.73
CA GLU A 650 7.96 -13.18 11.97
C GLU A 650 6.50 -12.79 11.68
N GLU A 651 6.27 -12.15 10.54
CA GLU A 651 4.94 -11.85 10.01
C GLU A 651 4.11 -13.10 9.75
N ILE A 652 4.73 -14.15 9.21
CA ILE A 652 4.03 -15.42 8.97
C ILE A 652 3.59 -16.04 10.30
N LEU A 653 4.47 -16.08 11.31
CA LEU A 653 4.14 -16.60 12.64
C LEU A 653 2.96 -15.84 13.26
N THR A 654 3.01 -14.51 13.17
CA THR A 654 1.98 -13.64 13.71
C THR A 654 0.64 -13.80 12.98
N ALA A 655 0.65 -13.90 11.65
CA ALA A 655 -0.56 -14.15 10.88
C ALA A 655 -1.21 -15.50 11.22
N GLU A 656 -0.40 -16.54 11.41
CA GLU A 656 -0.88 -17.87 11.82
C GLU A 656 -1.54 -17.83 13.19
N ASP A 657 -0.90 -17.19 14.17
CA ASP A 657 -1.45 -17.05 15.53
C ASP A 657 -2.74 -16.22 15.55
N SER A 658 -2.82 -15.14 14.77
CA SER A 658 -4.06 -14.33 14.64
C SER A 658 -5.21 -15.15 14.03
N ALA A 659 -4.92 -16.03 13.08
CA ALA A 659 -5.89 -16.93 12.47
C ALA A 659 -6.36 -18.02 13.47
N LEU A 660 -5.43 -18.56 14.28
CA LEU A 660 -5.74 -19.52 15.34
C LEU A 660 -6.65 -18.89 16.40
N ALA A 661 -6.31 -17.69 16.88
CA ALA A 661 -7.13 -16.96 17.85
C ALA A 661 -8.54 -16.66 17.31
N THR A 662 -8.65 -16.24 16.05
CA THR A 662 -9.94 -16.01 15.40
C THR A 662 -10.78 -17.29 15.30
N THR A 663 -10.14 -18.42 14.96
CA THR A 663 -10.80 -19.73 14.87
C THR A 663 -11.30 -20.20 16.24
N ALA A 664 -10.49 -20.05 17.29
CA ALA A 664 -10.87 -20.38 18.66
C ALA A 664 -12.05 -19.53 19.17
N SER A 665 -12.09 -18.25 18.82
CA SER A 665 -13.20 -17.34 19.12
C SER A 665 -14.50 -17.80 18.46
N LEU A 666 -14.47 -18.17 17.17
CA LEU A 666 -15.62 -18.72 16.45
C LEU A 666 -16.10 -20.06 17.02
N ALA A 667 -15.20 -20.84 17.61
CA ALA A 667 -15.53 -22.06 18.34
C ALA A 667 -16.11 -21.80 19.75
N GLY A 668 -16.20 -20.55 20.17
CA GLY A 668 -16.80 -20.14 21.45
C GLY A 668 -15.85 -20.20 22.65
N LYS A 669 -14.53 -20.27 22.44
CA LYS A 669 -13.54 -20.42 23.53
C LYS A 669 -13.59 -19.28 24.55
N TYR A 670 -13.84 -18.04 24.11
CA TYR A 670 -13.69 -16.84 24.94
C TYR A 670 -15.02 -16.21 25.42
N ASP A 671 -16.16 -16.88 25.22
CA ASP A 671 -17.53 -16.39 25.53
C ASP A 671 -17.84 -14.92 25.10
N GLY A 672 -17.14 -14.40 24.09
CA GLY A 672 -17.29 -13.02 23.62
C GLY A 672 -16.65 -11.96 24.51
N LEU A 673 -15.67 -12.32 25.35
CA LEU A 673 -14.90 -11.41 26.22
C LEU A 673 -15.77 -10.63 27.23
N LYS A 674 -16.64 -11.33 27.96
CA LYS A 674 -17.58 -10.72 28.92
C LYS A 674 -17.00 -10.60 30.33
N THR A 675 -15.95 -11.35 30.64
CA THR A 675 -15.26 -11.36 31.93
C THR A 675 -13.79 -11.04 31.75
N LEU A 676 -13.07 -10.72 32.83
CA LEU A 676 -11.62 -10.51 32.75
C LEU A 676 -10.89 -11.83 32.47
N GLU A 677 -11.41 -12.94 32.97
CA GLU A 677 -10.90 -14.29 32.75
C GLU A 677 -10.92 -14.65 31.27
N ASP A 678 -11.94 -14.24 30.52
CA ASP A 678 -12.03 -14.49 29.07
C ASP A 678 -10.84 -13.90 28.30
N TYR A 679 -10.29 -12.75 28.73
CA TYR A 679 -9.09 -12.16 28.12
C TYR A 679 -7.84 -12.99 28.39
N THR A 680 -7.76 -13.66 29.54
CA THR A 680 -6.61 -14.52 29.87
C THR A 680 -6.60 -15.80 29.03
N LEU A 681 -7.79 -16.31 28.66
CA LEU A 681 -7.93 -17.50 27.81
C LEU A 681 -7.39 -17.32 26.39
N ILE A 682 -7.22 -16.06 25.93
CA ILE A 682 -6.67 -15.75 24.61
C ILE A 682 -5.23 -16.23 24.45
N TYR A 683 -4.51 -16.49 25.55
CA TYR A 683 -3.14 -16.98 25.53
C TYR A 683 -3.04 -18.49 25.83
N ASP A 684 -4.17 -19.20 25.98
CA ASP A 684 -4.21 -20.62 26.35
C ASP A 684 -4.03 -21.53 25.12
N GLY A 685 -2.83 -21.55 24.54
CA GLY A 685 -2.50 -22.36 23.37
C GLY A 685 -2.65 -21.63 22.03
N GLU A 686 -3.04 -20.36 22.04
CA GLU A 686 -2.85 -19.42 20.93
C GLU A 686 -1.60 -18.55 21.16
N TRP A 687 -1.15 -17.84 20.12
CA TRP A 687 0.06 -17.00 20.15
C TRP A 687 1.38 -17.75 20.39
N THR A 688 1.38 -19.08 20.22
CA THR A 688 2.55 -19.93 20.54
C THR A 688 3.64 -19.89 19.48
N HIS A 689 3.37 -19.37 18.29
CA HIS A 689 4.39 -19.21 17.25
C HIS A 689 5.17 -17.91 17.48
N THR A 690 4.49 -16.79 17.70
CA THR A 690 5.09 -15.48 17.94
C THR A 690 5.56 -15.30 19.39
N LEU A 691 4.91 -15.97 20.34
CA LEU A 691 5.26 -15.97 21.77
C LEU A 691 5.38 -17.41 22.31
N PRO A 692 6.46 -18.15 21.96
CA PRO A 692 6.57 -19.59 22.28
C PRO A 692 6.52 -19.96 23.76
N LYS A 693 6.89 -19.02 24.64
CA LYS A 693 6.84 -19.21 26.10
C LYS A 693 5.54 -18.69 26.74
N GLY A 694 4.63 -18.14 25.94
CA GLY A 694 3.47 -17.38 26.40
C GLY A 694 3.86 -16.07 27.09
N PRO A 695 2.86 -15.29 27.58
CA PRO A 695 3.13 -14.12 28.42
C PRO A 695 3.91 -14.53 29.67
N VAL A 696 4.73 -13.62 30.19
CA VAL A 696 5.61 -14.01 31.29
C VAL A 696 4.82 -14.45 32.53
N PRO A 697 5.23 -15.50 33.24
CA PRO A 697 4.47 -15.97 34.39
C PRO A 697 4.22 -14.85 35.40
N GLY A 698 2.99 -14.77 35.91
CA GLY A 698 2.55 -13.75 36.85
C GLY A 698 1.74 -12.61 36.22
N VAL A 699 1.99 -12.19 34.98
CA VAL A 699 1.26 -11.02 34.42
C VAL A 699 -0.22 -11.31 34.15
N LEU A 700 -0.58 -12.54 33.80
CA LEU A 700 -1.99 -12.92 33.62
C LEU A 700 -2.72 -13.24 34.93
N THR A 701 -1.98 -13.58 36.00
CA THR A 701 -2.59 -14.07 37.26
C THR A 701 -2.60 -13.01 38.36
N ASN A 702 -1.65 -12.06 38.32
CA ASN A 702 -1.39 -11.12 39.41
C ASN A 702 -1.63 -9.65 39.00
N TYR A 703 -2.18 -9.38 37.81
CA TYR A 703 -2.33 -8.01 37.27
C TYR A 703 -3.18 -7.07 38.14
N THR A 704 -4.00 -7.62 39.05
CA THR A 704 -4.78 -6.80 39.99
C THR A 704 -3.95 -6.29 41.17
N GLN A 705 -2.74 -6.83 41.41
CA GLN A 705 -1.89 -6.43 42.53
C GLN A 705 -1.27 -5.05 42.30
N ASP A 706 -1.16 -4.28 43.38
CA ASP A 706 -0.55 -2.95 43.34
C ASP A 706 0.97 -3.00 43.18
N LEU A 707 1.61 -4.01 43.78
CA LEU A 707 3.04 -4.24 43.62
C LEU A 707 3.42 -4.58 42.17
N LEU A 708 2.58 -5.31 41.44
CA LEU A 708 2.81 -5.57 40.01
C LEU A 708 2.85 -4.24 39.24
N PHE A 709 1.80 -3.44 39.39
CA PHE A 709 1.62 -2.16 38.70
C PHE A 709 2.76 -1.16 38.97
N SER A 710 3.19 -1.02 40.22
CA SER A 710 4.30 -0.12 40.56
C SER A 710 5.64 -0.66 40.08
N MET A 711 5.90 -1.97 40.18
CA MET A 711 7.18 -2.55 39.80
C MET A 711 7.42 -2.58 38.29
N GLU A 712 6.38 -2.52 37.45
CA GLU A 712 6.53 -2.27 36.02
C GLU A 712 7.26 -0.94 35.73
N ARG A 713 7.08 0.08 36.59
CA ARG A 713 7.77 1.38 36.47
C ARG A 713 9.27 1.30 36.79
N LEU A 714 9.74 0.15 37.30
CA LEU A 714 11.13 -0.15 37.61
C LEU A 714 11.66 -1.36 36.81
N SER A 715 10.87 -1.85 35.85
CA SER A 715 11.25 -2.97 34.99
C SER A 715 10.88 -2.67 33.53
N THR A 716 9.62 -2.86 33.15
CA THR A 716 9.13 -2.83 31.76
C THR A 716 9.09 -1.44 31.14
N ASN A 717 8.81 -0.40 31.91
CA ASN A 717 8.96 0.98 31.45
C ASN A 717 9.63 1.84 32.54
N PRO A 718 10.97 1.78 32.63
CA PRO A 718 11.72 2.39 33.71
C PRO A 718 12.01 3.87 33.48
N TYR A 719 11.44 4.50 32.45
CA TYR A 719 11.83 5.85 31.99
C TYR A 719 10.85 6.96 32.42
N ALA A 720 9.63 6.62 32.85
CA ALA A 720 8.63 7.62 33.24
C ALA A 720 8.84 8.13 34.67
N VAL A 721 9.21 7.23 35.59
CA VAL A 721 9.21 7.51 37.02
C VAL A 721 10.46 8.28 37.45
N ARG A 722 10.27 9.23 38.37
CA ARG A 722 11.36 9.93 39.08
C ARG A 722 11.01 10.14 40.54
N ARG A 723 12.03 10.25 41.39
CA ARG A 723 11.87 10.69 42.79
C ARG A 723 11.61 12.19 42.84
N LEU A 724 10.74 12.62 43.75
CA LEU A 724 10.53 14.03 44.05
C LEU A 724 11.55 14.52 45.09
N ASN A 725 12.20 15.64 44.80
CA ASN A 725 13.15 16.28 45.69
C ASN A 725 12.45 17.39 46.50
N PRO A 726 12.38 17.30 47.84
CA PRO A 726 11.66 18.26 48.67
C PRO A 726 12.22 19.70 48.61
N SER A 727 13.46 19.87 48.12
CA SER A 727 14.09 21.20 47.99
C SER A 727 13.79 21.90 46.67
N SER A 728 13.36 21.17 45.62
CA SER A 728 13.19 21.71 44.27
C SER A 728 11.86 21.38 43.59
N ASP A 729 11.18 20.32 44.03
CA ASP A 729 9.91 19.88 43.46
C ASP A 729 8.71 20.31 44.31
N SER A 730 7.57 20.54 43.66
CA SER A 730 6.26 20.74 44.29
C SER A 730 5.34 19.56 43.97
N LEU A 731 4.34 19.34 44.84
CA LEU A 731 3.27 18.38 44.57
C LEU A 731 2.45 18.79 43.33
N ALA A 732 2.26 17.88 42.38
CA ALA A 732 1.46 18.08 41.16
C ALA A 732 -0.06 18.07 41.42
N PHE A 733 -0.47 17.35 42.46
CA PHE A 733 -1.83 17.33 43.00
C PHE A 733 -1.88 16.92 44.47
N GLU A 734 -2.99 17.25 45.11
CA GLU A 734 -3.27 16.94 46.50
C GLU A 734 -3.94 15.57 46.63
N VAL A 735 -3.54 14.82 47.65
CA VAL A 735 -4.24 13.62 48.16
C VAL A 735 -4.54 13.92 49.62
N ASP A 736 -5.79 13.75 50.05
CA ASP A 736 -6.15 14.12 51.41
C ASP A 736 -5.34 13.31 52.45
N ASP A 737 -4.92 13.97 53.53
CA ASP A 737 -4.08 13.37 54.57
C ASP A 737 -4.67 12.08 55.16
N SER A 738 -6.00 11.97 55.21
CA SER A 738 -6.65 10.79 55.78
C SER A 738 -6.49 9.57 54.86
N THR A 739 -6.64 9.76 53.55
CA THR A 739 -6.41 8.74 52.52
C THR A 739 -4.93 8.43 52.39
N ALA A 740 -4.04 9.43 52.36
CA ALA A 740 -2.59 9.22 52.30
C ALA A 740 -2.10 8.39 53.50
N ARG A 741 -2.56 8.68 54.72
CA ARG A 741 -2.24 7.87 55.91
C ARG A 741 -2.82 6.46 55.83
N LYS A 742 -4.02 6.30 55.26
CA LYS A 742 -4.66 4.99 55.11
C LYS A 742 -3.90 4.10 54.12
N VAL A 743 -3.38 4.66 53.04
CA VAL A 743 -2.68 3.93 51.97
C VAL A 743 -1.19 3.76 52.27
N ALA A 744 -0.49 4.84 52.64
CA ALA A 744 0.97 4.89 52.77
C ALA A 744 1.48 4.99 54.22
N GLY A 745 0.59 4.98 55.21
CA GLY A 745 0.95 5.09 56.63
C GLY A 745 1.41 6.49 57.07
N MET A 746 1.53 7.47 56.16
CA MET A 746 1.91 8.85 56.46
C MET A 746 1.28 9.85 55.47
N PRO A 747 1.22 11.16 55.81
CA PRO A 747 0.72 12.21 54.91
C PRO A 747 1.56 12.35 53.64
N LEU A 748 0.94 12.88 52.58
CA LEU A 748 1.60 13.15 51.30
C LEU A 748 2.82 14.07 51.47
N GLN A 749 2.69 15.12 52.28
CA GLN A 749 3.78 16.05 52.56
C GLN A 749 4.95 15.39 53.30
N GLU A 750 4.67 14.47 54.23
CA GLU A 750 5.72 13.71 54.94
C GLU A 750 6.45 12.74 53.99
N LEU A 751 5.74 12.13 53.03
CA LEU A 751 6.38 11.31 51.98
C LEU A 751 7.35 12.14 51.13
N LEU A 752 6.98 13.38 50.76
CA LEU A 752 7.84 14.28 50.01
C LEU A 752 9.08 14.69 50.84
N GLU A 753 8.88 15.17 52.07
CA GLU A 753 9.95 15.64 52.95
C GLU A 753 10.94 14.54 53.33
N THR A 754 10.47 13.30 53.44
CA THR A 754 11.32 12.14 53.71
C THR A 754 11.93 11.52 52.45
N GLY A 755 11.70 12.11 51.27
CA GLY A 755 12.21 11.64 49.98
C GLY A 755 11.68 10.28 49.54
N ARG A 756 10.51 9.88 50.04
CA ARG A 756 9.86 8.60 49.73
C ARG A 756 8.87 8.69 48.58
N LEU A 757 8.52 9.90 48.14
CA LEU A 757 7.53 10.15 47.09
C LEU A 757 8.18 10.18 45.70
N PHE A 758 7.52 9.53 44.75
CA PHE A 758 7.88 9.45 43.35
C PHE A 758 6.70 9.88 42.49
N TYR A 759 6.99 10.33 41.29
CA TYR A 759 6.01 10.87 40.37
C TYR A 759 6.31 10.43 38.93
N ALA A 760 5.25 10.14 38.19
CA ALA A 760 5.29 9.89 36.76
C ALA A 760 4.16 10.68 36.08
N ASP A 761 4.51 11.39 35.01
CA ASP A 761 3.65 12.41 34.41
C ASP A 761 3.39 12.12 32.93
N HIS A 762 2.13 11.83 32.61
CA HIS A 762 1.65 11.68 31.23
C HIS A 762 0.59 12.74 30.88
N SER A 763 0.54 13.85 31.62
CA SER A 763 -0.45 14.92 31.43
C SER A 763 -0.27 15.69 30.12
N ASP A 764 0.91 15.64 29.51
CA ASP A 764 1.19 16.20 28.19
C ASP A 764 0.33 15.55 27.09
N GLN A 765 -0.10 14.30 27.30
CA GLN A 765 -0.98 13.55 26.39
C GLN A 765 -2.41 14.12 26.32
N ALA A 766 -2.82 14.99 27.25
CA ALA A 766 -4.16 15.60 27.24
C ALA A 766 -4.45 16.38 25.95
N LYS A 767 -3.38 16.95 25.36
CA LYS A 767 -3.41 17.82 24.17
C LYS A 767 -3.38 17.04 22.84
N LEU A 768 -3.15 15.73 22.88
CA LEU A 768 -3.04 14.91 21.67
C LEU A 768 -4.41 14.68 21.04
N ASN A 769 -4.41 14.53 19.71
CA ASN A 769 -5.61 14.20 18.96
C ASN A 769 -5.95 12.73 19.19
N ARG A 770 -7.23 12.47 19.47
CA ARG A 770 -7.74 11.13 19.78
C ARG A 770 -8.36 10.47 18.55
N THR A 771 -8.31 9.16 18.51
CA THR A 771 -9.08 8.35 17.55
C THR A 771 -10.55 8.31 17.99
N SER A 772 -11.34 7.37 17.44
CA SER A 772 -12.71 7.12 17.94
C SER A 772 -12.72 6.41 19.30
N ALA A 773 -11.59 5.87 19.76
CA ALA A 773 -11.43 5.29 21.08
C ALA A 773 -11.12 6.37 22.15
N TYR A 774 -11.12 5.98 23.42
CA TYR A 774 -10.90 6.87 24.55
C TYR A 774 -9.50 6.67 25.13
N ALA A 775 -8.86 7.79 25.51
CA ALA A 775 -7.60 7.78 26.24
C ALA A 775 -7.58 8.90 27.29
N PRO A 776 -7.13 8.61 28.53
CA PRO A 776 -6.99 9.61 29.59
C PRO A 776 -5.70 10.44 29.41
N ALA A 777 -5.17 11.10 30.44
CA ALA A 777 -3.86 11.74 30.41
C ALA A 777 -3.27 11.73 31.83
N CYS A 778 -3.06 10.52 32.34
CA CYS A 778 -2.87 10.30 33.76
C CYS A 778 -1.52 10.80 34.28
N ASP A 779 -1.53 11.25 35.53
CA ASP A 779 -0.33 11.41 36.32
C ASP A 779 -0.49 10.67 37.66
N ALA A 780 0.61 10.13 38.18
CA ALA A 780 0.55 9.22 39.32
C ALA A 780 1.66 9.46 40.34
N TYR A 781 1.31 9.28 41.61
CA TYR A 781 2.26 9.18 42.70
C TYR A 781 2.52 7.73 43.07
N PHE A 782 3.78 7.44 43.35
CA PHE A 782 4.25 6.20 43.93
C PHE A 782 5.09 6.50 45.16
N PHE A 783 5.29 5.54 46.04
CA PHE A 783 6.08 5.73 47.25
C PHE A 783 6.83 4.49 47.68
N ILE A 784 7.89 4.68 48.47
CA ILE A 784 8.53 3.59 49.22
C ILE A 784 7.85 3.45 50.56
N ASP A 785 7.16 2.34 50.76
CA ASP A 785 6.52 2.02 52.04
C ASP A 785 7.56 1.93 53.16
N LYS A 786 7.21 2.43 54.33
CA LYS A 786 8.13 2.48 55.47
C LYS A 786 8.24 1.13 56.18
N ALA A 787 7.20 0.31 56.14
CA ALA A 787 7.13 -0.95 56.85
C ALA A 787 7.72 -2.11 56.03
N SER A 788 7.34 -2.24 54.75
CA SER A 788 7.83 -3.30 53.87
C SER A 788 9.10 -2.89 53.10
N GLY A 789 9.26 -1.60 52.78
CA GLY A 789 10.30 -1.13 51.87
C GLY A 789 9.95 -1.31 50.39
N ASP A 790 8.71 -1.72 50.09
CA ASP A 790 8.24 -1.91 48.72
C ASP A 790 7.97 -0.58 48.03
N PHE A 791 8.15 -0.57 46.72
CA PHE A 791 7.72 0.53 45.86
C PHE A 791 6.25 0.30 45.45
N LEU A 792 5.34 1.16 45.90
CA LEU A 792 3.88 0.98 45.77
C LEU A 792 3.19 2.21 45.14
N PRO A 793 2.03 2.04 44.48
CA PRO A 793 1.23 3.16 43.98
C PRO A 793 0.49 3.86 45.13
N LEU A 794 0.41 5.18 45.08
CA LEU A 794 -0.33 6.00 46.05
C LEU A 794 -1.64 6.54 45.48
N ALA A 795 -1.56 7.19 44.31
CA ALA A 795 -2.70 7.83 43.69
C ALA A 795 -2.51 8.02 42.18
N ILE A 796 -3.60 7.99 41.42
CA ILE A 796 -3.64 8.21 39.97
C ILE A 796 -4.70 9.27 39.68
N ARG A 797 -4.33 10.36 39.02
CA ARG A 797 -5.25 11.40 38.56
C ARG A 797 -5.47 11.26 37.05
N THR A 798 -6.71 11.38 36.56
CA THR A 798 -7.04 11.06 35.16
C THR A 798 -6.57 12.09 34.13
N GLY A 799 -6.33 13.34 34.54
CA GLY A 799 -5.88 14.44 33.68
C GLY A 799 -6.92 14.96 32.67
N VAL A 800 -8.10 14.35 32.60
CA VAL A 800 -9.18 14.69 31.65
C VAL A 800 -10.58 14.58 32.28
N GLY A 801 -11.56 15.22 31.65
CA GLY A 801 -12.96 15.15 32.05
C GLY A 801 -13.19 15.71 33.45
N ALA A 802 -13.76 14.90 34.35
CA ALA A 802 -13.94 15.26 35.75
C ALA A 802 -12.62 15.33 36.55
N ASN A 803 -11.50 14.92 35.93
CA ASN A 803 -10.16 14.94 36.50
C ASN A 803 -10.09 14.27 37.89
N LEU A 804 -10.64 13.06 37.97
CA LEU A 804 -10.78 12.31 39.22
C LEU A 804 -9.41 11.83 39.70
N ILE A 805 -9.26 11.76 41.03
CA ILE A 805 -8.06 11.22 41.71
C ILE A 805 -8.45 9.92 42.36
N TYR A 806 -7.91 8.79 41.89
CA TYR A 806 -8.12 7.45 42.41
C TYR A 806 -6.98 7.02 43.33
N THR A 807 -7.27 6.16 44.29
CA THR A 807 -6.31 5.59 45.26
C THR A 807 -6.66 4.13 45.55
N PRO A 808 -5.74 3.34 46.12
CA PRO A 808 -6.04 1.99 46.63
C PRO A 808 -7.15 1.93 47.68
N ALA A 809 -7.61 3.07 48.22
CA ALA A 809 -8.71 3.14 49.17
C ALA A 809 -10.10 3.21 48.51
N ASP A 810 -10.19 3.36 47.19
CA ASP A 810 -11.42 3.32 46.40
C ASP A 810 -11.93 1.86 46.22
N SER A 811 -13.02 1.66 45.48
CA SER A 811 -13.50 0.30 45.19
C SER A 811 -12.51 -0.45 44.29
N ASP A 812 -12.45 -1.78 44.42
CA ASP A 812 -11.52 -2.62 43.63
C ASP A 812 -11.67 -2.38 42.12
N ALA A 813 -12.90 -2.20 41.64
CA ALA A 813 -13.18 -1.94 40.22
C ALA A 813 -12.72 -0.53 39.78
N ASP A 814 -12.99 0.50 40.59
CA ASP A 814 -12.52 1.87 40.32
C ASP A 814 -10.99 1.94 40.29
N TRP A 815 -10.34 1.30 41.27
CA TRP A 815 -8.89 1.31 41.37
C TRP A 815 -8.22 0.49 40.26
N LEU A 816 -8.76 -0.67 39.91
CA LEU A 816 -8.27 -1.46 38.78
C LEU A 816 -8.39 -0.69 37.46
N LEU A 817 -9.54 -0.04 37.21
CA LEU A 817 -9.71 0.80 36.02
C LEU A 817 -8.75 1.99 36.03
N ALA A 818 -8.46 2.60 37.18
CA ALA A 818 -7.48 3.68 37.28
C ALA A 818 -6.06 3.23 36.89
N LYS A 819 -5.65 2.02 37.31
CA LYS A 819 -4.38 1.43 36.89
C LYS A 819 -4.34 1.14 35.39
N MET A 820 -5.41 0.60 34.82
CA MET A 820 -5.52 0.39 33.36
C MET A 820 -5.52 1.70 32.58
N MET A 821 -6.19 2.76 33.08
CA MET A 821 -6.15 4.11 32.52
C MET A 821 -4.71 4.66 32.51
N TYR A 822 -3.97 4.48 33.61
CA TYR A 822 -2.55 4.85 33.65
C TYR A 822 -1.74 4.04 32.63
N ASN A 823 -1.96 2.73 32.53
CA ASN A 823 -1.27 1.86 31.58
C ASN A 823 -1.54 2.23 30.11
N VAL A 824 -2.73 2.74 29.76
CA VAL A 824 -3.00 3.30 28.42
C VAL A 824 -2.01 4.44 28.11
N ASN A 825 -1.84 5.37 29.05
CA ASN A 825 -0.94 6.50 28.87
C ASN A 825 0.54 6.09 28.94
N ASP A 826 0.86 5.16 29.81
CA ASP A 826 2.22 4.71 30.00
C ASP A 826 2.71 3.87 28.82
N PHE A 827 1.84 3.04 28.24
CA PHE A 827 2.11 2.32 27.01
C PHE A 827 2.38 3.31 25.86
N TRP A 828 1.53 4.34 25.70
CA TRP A 828 1.79 5.41 24.74
C TRP A 828 3.16 6.08 24.96
N PHE A 829 3.47 6.46 26.21
CA PHE A 829 4.75 7.07 26.55
C PHE A 829 5.92 6.15 26.21
N ALA A 830 5.88 4.87 26.60
CA ALA A 830 6.96 3.91 26.34
C ALA A 830 7.29 3.81 24.84
N GLN A 831 6.27 3.69 23.98
CA GLN A 831 6.48 3.48 22.55
C GLN A 831 7.05 4.72 21.84
N TRP A 832 6.61 5.91 22.20
CA TRP A 832 7.08 7.11 21.50
C TRP A 832 8.31 7.74 22.15
N ASN A 833 8.52 7.50 23.45
CA ASN A 833 9.77 7.86 24.10
C ASN A 833 10.93 6.99 23.64
N HIS A 834 10.75 5.68 23.46
CA HIS A 834 11.86 4.85 22.98
C HIS A 834 12.26 5.21 21.55
N LEU A 835 11.29 5.51 20.66
CA LEU A 835 11.59 5.97 19.32
C LEU A 835 12.47 7.24 19.33
N ALA A 836 12.16 8.18 20.24
CA ALA A 836 12.97 9.38 20.44
C ALA A 836 14.33 9.12 21.11
N ALA A 837 14.35 8.35 22.21
CA ALA A 837 15.52 8.18 23.08
C ALA A 837 16.53 7.15 22.57
N THR A 838 16.09 6.21 21.74
CA THR A 838 16.93 5.15 21.17
C THR A 838 17.17 5.44 19.69
N HIS A 839 16.21 5.10 18.81
CA HIS A 839 16.31 5.24 17.36
C HIS A 839 16.81 6.62 16.92
N GLU A 840 16.11 7.69 17.32
CA GLU A 840 16.45 9.07 16.93
C GLU A 840 17.73 9.61 17.57
N ALA A 841 18.09 9.15 18.76
CA ALA A 841 19.35 9.58 19.39
C ALA A 841 20.57 8.92 18.73
N VAL A 842 20.51 7.61 18.47
CA VAL A 842 21.67 6.88 17.92
C VAL A 842 21.83 7.11 16.42
N HIS A 843 20.75 7.23 15.64
CA HIS A 843 20.88 7.31 14.19
C HIS A 843 21.59 8.60 13.75
N ILE A 844 21.38 9.73 14.43
CA ILE A 844 21.94 11.04 14.06
C ILE A 844 23.39 11.14 14.52
N ALA A 845 23.72 10.55 15.68
CA ALA A 845 25.09 10.37 16.12
C ALA A 845 25.87 9.45 15.16
N TRP A 846 25.22 8.40 14.64
CA TRP A 846 25.78 7.52 13.63
C TRP A 846 25.97 8.20 12.27
N MET A 847 25.01 9.00 11.81
CA MET A 847 25.16 9.82 10.61
C MET A 847 26.35 10.79 10.71
N ALA A 848 26.52 11.43 11.88
CA ALA A 848 27.67 12.27 12.14
C ALA A 848 28.98 11.50 12.04
N ALA A 849 29.03 10.26 12.56
CA ALA A 849 30.20 9.39 12.45
C ALA A 849 30.48 9.00 11.00
N ILE A 850 29.48 8.56 10.23
CA ILE A 850 29.64 8.17 8.81
C ILE A 850 30.30 9.29 7.99
N ARG A 851 29.94 10.55 8.28
CA ARG A 851 30.43 11.71 7.53
C ARG A 851 31.80 12.22 7.96
N SER A 852 32.32 11.75 9.10
CA SER A 852 33.52 12.32 9.74
C SER A 852 34.60 11.31 10.09
N VAL A 853 34.26 10.03 10.13
CA VAL A 853 35.14 8.90 10.46
C VAL A 853 35.27 8.00 9.24
N SER A 854 36.48 7.66 8.85
CA SER A 854 36.71 6.79 7.70
C SER A 854 36.15 5.38 7.93
N ALA A 855 35.66 4.74 6.87
CA ALA A 855 35.26 3.34 6.91
C ALA A 855 36.40 2.37 7.30
N ASP A 856 37.67 2.81 7.21
CA ASP A 856 38.86 2.08 7.68
C ASP A 856 39.20 2.33 9.14
N HIS A 857 38.46 3.20 9.83
CA HIS A 857 38.65 3.44 11.25
C HIS A 857 38.06 2.29 12.08
N PRO A 858 38.74 1.79 13.13
CA PRO A 858 38.21 0.72 13.98
C PRO A 858 36.87 1.10 14.63
N VAL A 859 36.72 2.34 15.10
CA VAL A 859 35.44 2.87 15.63
C VAL A 859 34.31 2.78 14.61
N TYR A 860 34.57 3.06 13.33
CA TYR A 860 33.56 2.91 12.28
C TYR A 860 33.12 1.46 12.16
N GLY A 861 34.07 0.52 12.07
CA GLY A 861 33.75 -0.91 11.98
C GLY A 861 32.92 -1.43 13.16
N LEU A 862 33.20 -0.93 14.36
CA LEU A 862 32.42 -1.26 15.55
C LEU A 862 31.00 -0.67 15.50
N LEU A 863 30.88 0.61 15.14
CA LEU A 863 29.57 1.28 15.05
C LEU A 863 28.71 0.70 13.91
N ASP A 864 29.31 0.31 12.78
CA ASP A 864 28.60 -0.34 11.67
C ASP A 864 27.99 -1.69 12.11
N ARG A 865 28.67 -2.43 13.00
CA ARG A 865 28.10 -3.63 13.64
C ARG A 865 26.94 -3.27 14.58
N LEU A 866 27.10 -2.28 15.44
CA LEU A 866 26.09 -1.93 16.46
C LEU A 866 24.84 -1.28 15.86
N MET A 867 25.01 -0.47 14.82
CA MET A 867 23.94 0.28 14.14
C MET A 867 23.34 -0.49 12.96
N TYR A 868 23.45 -1.83 12.99
CA TYR A 868 22.84 -2.70 12.00
C TYR A 868 21.33 -2.41 11.89
N GLN A 869 20.84 -2.20 10.66
CA GLN A 869 19.46 -1.81 10.33
C GLN A 869 18.96 -0.45 10.89
N ALA A 870 19.79 0.35 11.55
CA ALA A 870 19.33 1.54 12.29
C ALA A 870 18.56 2.55 11.41
N PHE A 871 18.85 2.65 10.11
CA PHE A 871 18.14 3.58 9.24
C PHE A 871 16.82 3.04 8.70
N ALA A 872 16.50 1.76 8.86
CA ALA A 872 15.26 1.17 8.33
C ALA A 872 13.99 1.62 9.07
N ILE A 873 14.10 1.97 10.36
CA ILE A 873 12.94 2.09 11.25
C ILE A 873 12.10 3.33 10.96
N GLN A 874 12.74 4.47 10.76
CA GLN A 874 12.05 5.75 10.52
C GLN A 874 11.17 5.71 9.24
N PRO A 875 11.65 5.26 8.07
CA PRO A 875 10.80 5.07 6.90
C PRO A 875 9.59 4.16 7.16
N LEU A 876 9.80 3.03 7.85
CA LEU A 876 8.72 2.11 8.21
C LEU A 876 7.70 2.80 9.13
N ALA A 877 8.13 3.46 10.19
CA ALA A 877 7.24 4.20 11.08
C ALA A 877 6.39 5.23 10.33
N ALA A 878 6.98 5.98 9.39
CA ALA A 878 6.24 6.97 8.60
C ALA A 878 5.18 6.34 7.67
N THR A 879 5.42 5.15 7.11
CA THR A 879 4.53 4.53 6.12
C THR A 879 3.48 3.59 6.71
N ILE A 880 3.77 2.95 7.85
CA ILE A 880 2.85 1.96 8.46
C ILE A 880 2.28 2.40 9.81
N LEU A 881 3.03 3.20 10.60
CA LEU A 881 2.59 3.59 11.95
C LEU A 881 1.83 4.92 11.92
N PHE A 882 2.46 5.95 11.38
CA PHE A 882 2.00 7.34 11.52
C PHE A 882 1.05 7.83 10.43
N THR A 883 0.97 7.12 9.30
CA THR A 883 0.07 7.49 8.21
C THR A 883 -1.40 7.50 8.66
N ASP A 884 -2.21 8.37 8.06
CA ASP A 884 -3.66 8.42 8.34
C ASP A 884 -4.30 7.04 8.07
N GLY A 885 -4.97 6.48 9.08
CA GLY A 885 -5.54 5.13 9.05
C GLY A 885 -4.50 4.01 9.18
N GLY A 886 -3.27 4.32 9.58
CA GLY A 886 -2.20 3.35 9.85
C GLY A 886 -2.36 2.62 11.19
N ALA A 887 -1.38 1.79 11.53
CA ALA A 887 -1.47 0.88 12.68
C ALA A 887 -1.70 1.60 14.02
N VAL A 888 -1.16 2.81 14.20
CA VAL A 888 -1.40 3.59 15.43
C VAL A 888 -2.85 4.01 15.54
N ASP A 889 -3.48 4.47 14.45
CA ASP A 889 -4.89 4.86 14.43
C ASP A 889 -5.83 3.68 14.70
N GLU A 890 -5.40 2.46 14.36
CA GLU A 890 -6.20 1.25 14.55
C GLU A 890 -6.16 0.69 15.98
N VAL A 891 -5.03 0.88 16.67
CA VAL A 891 -4.71 0.26 17.97
C VAL A 891 -4.81 1.24 19.13
N PHE A 892 -4.28 2.45 19.00
CA PHE A 892 -4.17 3.40 20.12
C PHE A 892 -5.35 4.37 20.21
N GLY A 893 -5.52 4.94 21.41
CA GLY A 893 -6.51 5.99 21.65
C GLY A 893 -6.14 7.36 21.09
N TYR A 894 -4.94 7.51 20.51
CA TYR A 894 -4.44 8.73 19.87
C TYR A 894 -3.98 8.45 18.45
N THR A 895 -3.93 9.51 17.63
CA THR A 895 -3.67 9.36 16.20
C THR A 895 -2.19 9.13 15.86
N GLY A 896 -1.91 8.54 14.70
CA GLY A 896 -0.57 8.38 14.12
C GLY A 896 0.17 9.71 13.98
N ALA A 897 -0.51 10.77 13.53
CA ALA A 897 0.05 12.12 13.52
C ALA A 897 0.45 12.60 14.93
N SER A 898 -0.37 12.29 15.95
CA SER A 898 -0.03 12.62 17.35
C SER A 898 1.19 11.85 17.84
N ALA A 899 1.39 10.60 17.41
CA ALA A 899 2.57 9.81 17.75
C ALA A 899 3.85 10.41 17.14
N GLN A 900 3.80 10.83 15.88
CA GLN A 900 4.91 11.51 15.21
C GLN A 900 5.27 12.84 15.89
N GLU A 901 4.27 13.67 16.20
CA GLU A 901 4.46 14.95 16.89
C GLU A 901 5.01 14.74 18.30
N TYR A 902 4.48 13.76 19.04
CA TYR A 902 4.91 13.42 20.38
C TYR A 902 6.36 12.94 20.41
N THR A 903 6.73 12.01 19.52
CA THR A 903 8.11 11.52 19.36
C THR A 903 9.06 12.69 19.09
N THR A 904 8.72 13.56 18.13
CA THR A 904 9.53 14.74 17.79
C THR A 904 9.70 15.69 18.98
N ALA A 905 8.63 15.93 19.74
CA ALA A 905 8.67 16.78 20.92
C ALA A 905 9.56 16.16 22.02
N ARG A 906 9.49 14.84 22.21
CA ARG A 906 10.34 14.11 23.15
C ARG A 906 11.81 14.19 22.77
N TYR A 907 12.15 13.95 21.50
CA TYR A 907 13.53 14.05 21.01
C TYR A 907 14.10 15.45 21.21
N LYS A 908 13.37 16.50 20.83
CA LYS A 908 13.78 17.89 21.05
C LYS A 908 13.86 18.30 22.52
N GLY A 909 13.20 17.54 23.40
CA GLY A 909 13.23 17.70 24.85
C GLY A 909 14.40 16.93 25.47
N SER A 910 14.13 16.26 26.60
CA SER A 910 15.16 15.53 27.34
C SER A 910 15.52 14.19 26.69
N SER A 911 14.62 13.57 25.91
CA SER A 911 14.83 12.21 25.42
C SER A 911 15.94 12.13 24.36
N GLY A 912 16.17 13.18 23.58
CA GLY A 912 17.26 13.22 22.59
C GLY A 912 18.62 13.67 23.14
N ALA A 913 18.70 14.11 24.41
CA ALA A 913 19.92 14.63 25.01
C ALA A 913 20.94 13.52 25.31
N PHE A 914 22.04 13.48 24.57
CA PHE A 914 22.96 12.35 24.55
C PHE A 914 23.70 12.13 25.88
N GLN A 915 24.39 13.13 26.44
CA GLN A 915 25.14 12.96 27.69
C GLN A 915 24.22 12.88 28.92
N ALA A 916 23.15 13.66 28.96
CA ALA A 916 22.17 13.62 30.03
C ALA A 916 21.53 12.23 30.20
N ASN A 917 21.43 11.46 29.10
CA ASN A 917 20.84 10.13 29.08
C ASN A 917 21.86 8.98 29.21
N TYR A 918 23.12 9.25 29.56
CA TYR A 918 24.05 8.18 29.95
C TYR A 918 23.45 7.35 31.08
N PHE A 919 23.55 6.02 30.98
CA PHE A 919 22.81 5.06 31.81
C PHE A 919 22.78 5.42 33.31
N HIS A 920 23.95 5.57 33.96
CA HIS A 920 24.00 5.95 35.37
C HIS A 920 23.61 7.40 35.63
N THR A 921 23.92 8.30 34.70
CA THR A 921 23.60 9.74 34.81
C THR A 921 22.09 9.96 34.85
N ASP A 922 21.35 9.36 33.92
CA ASP A 922 19.88 9.45 33.87
C ASP A 922 19.24 8.91 35.16
N LEU A 923 19.60 7.69 35.56
CA LEU A 923 19.04 7.05 36.75
C LEU A 923 19.34 7.84 38.03
N GLN A 924 20.52 8.44 38.12
CA GLN A 924 20.89 9.29 39.25
C GLN A 924 20.16 10.65 39.21
N ASN A 925 20.04 11.26 38.04
CA ASN A 925 19.32 12.53 37.84
C ASN A 925 17.82 12.40 38.18
N ARG A 926 17.22 11.24 37.89
CA ARG A 926 15.84 10.90 38.29
C ARG A 926 15.73 10.45 39.75
N GLY A 927 16.84 10.36 40.48
CA GLY A 927 16.90 10.00 41.89
C GLY A 927 16.57 8.53 42.17
N LEU A 928 16.76 7.64 41.19
CA LEU A 928 16.44 6.22 41.30
C LEU A 928 17.62 5.40 41.84
N ILE A 929 18.86 5.86 41.58
CA ILE A 929 20.08 5.30 42.16
C ILE A 929 20.87 6.39 42.89
N ASN A 930 21.62 6.00 43.93
CA ASN A 930 22.41 6.92 44.76
C ASN A 930 21.63 8.20 45.14
N PRO A 931 20.41 8.08 45.70
CA PRO A 931 19.54 9.22 45.91
C PRO A 931 20.15 10.19 46.92
N SER A 932 20.04 11.50 46.63
CA SER A 932 20.48 12.55 47.55
C SER A 932 19.54 12.74 48.75
N VAL A 933 18.28 12.28 48.62
CA VAL A 933 17.23 12.37 49.65
C VAL A 933 16.40 11.09 49.63
N GLY A 934 16.07 10.58 50.82
CA GLY A 934 15.22 9.40 51.00
C GLY A 934 15.95 8.06 50.90
N PRO A 935 15.23 6.95 51.14
CA PRO A 935 15.81 5.61 51.08
C PRO A 935 16.05 5.13 49.65
N GLU A 936 17.02 4.23 49.47
CA GLU A 936 17.21 3.48 48.23
C GLU A 936 15.99 2.59 47.92
N LEU A 937 15.81 2.27 46.63
CA LEU A 937 14.84 1.27 46.20
C LEU A 937 15.36 -0.12 46.60
N SER A 938 14.52 -0.92 47.27
CA SER A 938 14.89 -2.28 47.68
C SER A 938 15.13 -3.20 46.49
N HIS A 939 14.39 -2.97 45.40
CA HIS A 939 14.50 -3.69 44.13
C HIS A 939 14.37 -2.69 42.98
N PHE A 940 15.26 -2.79 42.00
CA PHE A 940 15.17 -2.07 40.74
C PHE A 940 15.60 -2.99 39.60
N PRO A 941 14.71 -3.90 39.14
CA PRO A 941 15.08 -4.99 38.23
C PRO A 941 15.70 -4.55 36.91
N PHE A 942 15.21 -3.47 36.30
CA PHE A 942 15.85 -2.92 35.10
C PHE A 942 17.30 -2.49 35.38
N TYR A 943 17.54 -1.75 36.46
CA TYR A 943 18.90 -1.30 36.80
C TYR A 943 19.82 -2.48 37.11
N GLU A 944 19.34 -3.47 37.86
CA GLU A 944 20.08 -4.68 38.22
C GLU A 944 20.56 -5.42 36.95
N ASP A 945 19.64 -5.70 36.03
CA ASP A 945 19.94 -6.45 34.80
C ASP A 945 20.76 -5.63 33.80
N ALA A 946 20.31 -4.40 33.52
CA ALA A 946 20.98 -3.53 32.57
C ALA A 946 22.38 -3.15 33.04
N SER A 947 22.66 -3.10 34.35
CA SER A 947 24.02 -2.84 34.86
C SER A 947 25.00 -3.97 34.53
N VAL A 948 24.56 -5.24 34.56
CA VAL A 948 25.41 -6.38 34.19
C VAL A 948 25.81 -6.28 32.72
N ILE A 949 24.84 -6.00 31.85
CA ILE A 949 25.07 -5.85 30.41
C ILE A 949 25.91 -4.60 30.12
N TYR A 950 25.54 -3.45 30.70
CA TYR A 950 26.26 -2.18 30.52
C TYR A 950 27.72 -2.29 30.98
N GLY A 951 27.97 -2.94 32.12
CA GLY A 951 29.32 -3.21 32.62
C GLY A 951 30.14 -4.04 31.64
N ALA A 952 29.57 -5.13 31.12
CA ALA A 952 30.24 -5.98 30.13
C ALA A 952 30.52 -5.25 28.80
N ILE A 953 29.57 -4.43 28.31
CA ILE A 953 29.76 -3.55 27.15
C ILE A 953 30.91 -2.58 27.43
N ARG A 954 30.89 -1.92 28.58
CA ARG A 954 31.93 -0.94 28.96
C ARG A 954 33.32 -1.58 29.06
N ASP A 955 33.42 -2.78 29.61
CA ASP A 955 34.68 -3.53 29.71
C ASP A 955 35.25 -3.88 28.31
N PHE A 956 34.36 -4.28 27.40
CA PHE A 956 34.72 -4.47 25.99
C PHE A 956 35.20 -3.15 25.37
N MET A 957 34.43 -2.06 25.50
CA MET A 957 34.76 -0.75 24.94
C MET A 957 36.08 -0.21 25.49
N THR A 958 36.35 -0.42 26.78
CA THR A 958 37.60 -0.04 27.43
C THR A 958 38.78 -0.80 26.82
N SER A 959 38.64 -2.12 26.66
CA SER A 959 39.66 -2.96 26.02
C SER A 959 39.89 -2.57 24.56
N PHE A 960 38.81 -2.30 23.82
CA PHE A 960 38.82 -1.87 22.43
C PHE A 960 39.53 -0.53 22.25
N VAL A 961 39.15 0.50 23.01
CA VAL A 961 39.76 1.84 22.94
C VAL A 961 41.22 1.77 23.37
N ALA A 962 41.57 1.05 24.43
CA ALA A 962 42.95 0.91 24.88
C ALA A 962 43.86 0.19 23.87
N SER A 963 43.30 -0.69 23.03
CA SER A 963 44.03 -1.44 22.01
C SER A 963 44.51 -0.56 20.84
N TYR A 964 43.80 0.54 20.54
CA TYR A 964 44.19 1.48 19.48
C TYR A 964 44.79 2.79 20.04
N TYR A 965 44.36 3.21 21.22
CA TYR A 965 44.79 4.47 21.85
C TYR A 965 45.56 4.21 23.15
N PRO A 966 46.90 4.35 23.14
CA PRO A 966 47.72 4.09 24.33
C PRO A 966 47.58 5.17 25.42
N SER A 967 47.02 6.34 25.10
CA SER A 967 46.82 7.45 26.05
C SER A 967 45.70 8.39 25.59
N ASP A 968 45.23 9.26 26.48
CA ASP A 968 44.24 10.28 26.17
C ASP A 968 44.75 11.26 25.10
N SER A 969 46.04 11.59 25.13
CA SER A 969 46.67 12.42 24.10
C SER A 969 46.60 11.78 22.71
N ALA A 970 46.54 10.44 22.61
CA ALA A 970 46.38 9.76 21.32
C ALA A 970 44.95 9.92 20.76
N VAL A 971 43.93 9.98 21.62
CA VAL A 971 42.54 10.26 21.22
C VAL A 971 42.39 11.72 20.80
N GLN A 972 42.99 12.64 21.55
CA GLN A 972 43.01 14.07 21.21
C GLN A 972 43.71 14.36 19.87
N ALA A 973 44.77 13.59 19.58
CA ALA A 973 45.52 13.70 18.33
C ALA A 973 44.82 13.06 17.13
N ASP A 974 43.72 12.32 17.34
CA ASP A 974 42.96 11.69 16.26
C ASP A 974 42.04 12.71 15.57
N PRO A 975 42.35 13.14 14.34
CA PRO A 975 41.58 14.18 13.67
C PRO A 975 40.16 13.74 13.32
N GLU A 976 39.90 12.44 13.16
CA GLU A 976 38.59 11.89 12.81
C GLU A 976 37.66 11.84 14.03
N MET A 977 38.16 11.46 15.21
CA MET A 977 37.36 11.52 16.45
C MET A 977 36.99 12.96 16.81
N GLN A 978 37.92 13.90 16.66
CA GLN A 978 37.60 15.31 16.88
C GLN A 978 36.68 15.87 15.78
N ALA A 979 36.76 15.35 14.55
CA ALA A 979 35.83 15.72 13.48
C ALA A 979 34.42 15.19 13.75
N TRP A 980 34.28 14.00 14.33
CA TRP A 980 32.99 13.45 14.72
C TRP A 980 32.29 14.31 15.77
N ALA A 981 32.98 14.68 16.85
CA ALA A 981 32.42 15.60 17.84
C ALA A 981 31.99 16.95 17.24
N ARG A 982 32.80 17.52 16.33
CA ARG A 982 32.45 18.76 15.61
C ARG A 982 31.28 18.61 14.64
N GLU A 983 31.20 17.49 13.93
CA GLU A 983 30.10 17.23 13.00
C GLU A 983 28.79 17.00 13.77
N ALA A 984 28.85 16.25 14.87
CA ALA A 984 27.72 15.97 15.77
C ALA A 984 27.13 17.26 16.36
N ASN A 985 27.97 18.10 16.97
CA ASN A 985 27.55 19.39 17.55
C ASN A 985 27.27 20.48 16.50
N GLY A 986 27.71 20.28 15.26
CA GLY A 986 27.61 21.23 14.18
C GLY A 986 26.48 20.88 13.22
N ALA A 987 26.85 20.27 12.09
CA ALA A 987 25.91 20.03 10.99
C ALA A 987 24.85 18.97 11.28
N ALA A 988 25.12 18.03 12.19
CA ALA A 988 24.16 16.99 12.56
C ALA A 988 23.15 17.45 13.61
N GLU A 989 23.48 18.49 14.39
CA GLU A 989 22.65 19.02 15.47
C GLU A 989 22.26 17.95 16.52
N VAL A 990 23.19 17.06 16.88
CA VAL A 990 22.97 16.09 17.97
C VAL A 990 22.82 16.84 19.29
N ILE A 991 21.73 16.58 20.01
CA ILE A 991 21.41 17.27 21.26
C ILE A 991 22.33 16.76 22.37
N ASP A 992 23.03 17.68 23.05
CA ASP A 992 23.89 17.37 24.21
C ASP A 992 24.98 16.31 23.93
N PHE A 993 25.61 16.37 22.74
CA PHE A 993 26.75 15.52 22.40
C PHE A 993 28.07 16.12 22.91
N PRO A 994 29.08 15.33 23.33
CA PRO A 994 30.36 15.87 23.79
C PRO A 994 31.01 16.82 22.79
N ALA A 995 31.33 18.05 23.22
CA ALA A 995 31.90 19.10 22.37
C ALA A 995 33.26 18.72 21.72
N ALA A 996 33.97 17.78 22.33
CA ALA A 996 35.18 17.14 21.84
C ALA A 996 35.27 15.72 22.41
N VAL A 997 36.23 14.92 21.93
CA VAL A 997 36.54 13.60 22.52
C VAL A 997 37.89 13.71 23.25
N PRO A 998 37.94 14.17 24.50
CA PRO A 998 39.19 14.59 25.15
C PRO A 998 40.02 13.45 25.74
N SER A 999 39.42 12.28 25.97
CA SER A 999 40.07 11.16 26.67
C SER A 999 39.58 9.82 26.14
N ARG A 1000 40.27 8.75 26.55
CA ARG A 1000 39.81 7.39 26.30
C ARG A 1000 38.47 7.13 26.98
N ASP A 1001 38.31 7.59 28.22
CA ASP A 1001 37.07 7.41 28.97
C ASP A 1001 35.89 8.09 28.26
N ALA A 1002 36.07 9.30 27.71
CA ALA A 1002 35.02 9.97 26.95
C ALA A 1002 34.61 9.20 25.69
N LEU A 1003 35.58 8.59 24.98
CA LEU A 1003 35.27 7.74 23.83
C LEU A 1003 34.57 6.45 24.26
N VAL A 1004 35.02 5.83 25.36
CA VAL A 1004 34.37 4.65 25.95
C VAL A 1004 32.93 4.98 26.34
N ASP A 1005 32.67 6.14 26.95
CA ASP A 1005 31.33 6.58 27.35
C ASP A 1005 30.41 6.71 26.13
N ILE A 1006 30.86 7.39 25.06
CA ILE A 1006 30.08 7.54 23.83
C ILE A 1006 29.73 6.18 23.22
N LEU A 1007 30.72 5.30 23.05
CA LEU A 1007 30.51 3.99 22.41
C LEU A 1007 29.66 3.06 23.26
N THR A 1008 29.87 3.05 24.58
CA THR A 1008 29.07 2.27 25.53
C THR A 1008 27.62 2.76 25.51
N HIS A 1009 27.40 4.08 25.48
CA HIS A 1009 26.06 4.64 25.44
C HIS A 1009 25.33 4.30 24.13
N MET A 1010 26.00 4.41 22.97
CA MET A 1010 25.39 3.98 21.70
C MET A 1010 25.00 2.50 21.70
N ALA A 1011 25.85 1.63 22.25
CA ALA A 1011 25.53 0.20 22.39
C ALA A 1011 24.38 -0.05 23.38
N HIS A 1012 24.33 0.66 24.51
CA HIS A 1012 23.24 0.58 25.49
C HIS A 1012 21.90 1.00 24.90
N LEU A 1013 21.87 2.13 24.18
CA LEU A 1013 20.67 2.62 23.50
C LEU A 1013 20.18 1.66 22.43
N ALA A 1014 21.12 1.08 21.67
CA ALA A 1014 20.78 0.16 20.59
C ALA A 1014 20.38 -1.26 21.03
N SER A 1015 20.63 -1.61 22.28
CA SER A 1015 20.31 -2.94 22.83
C SER A 1015 19.38 -2.81 24.03
N THR A 1016 19.95 -2.73 25.23
CA THR A 1016 19.21 -2.75 26.50
C THR A 1016 18.08 -1.72 26.62
N ALA A 1017 18.32 -0.45 26.24
CA ALA A 1017 17.29 0.59 26.38
C ALA A 1017 16.14 0.43 25.39
N HIS A 1018 16.40 -0.16 24.23
CA HIS A 1018 15.40 -0.44 23.22
C HIS A 1018 14.55 -1.67 23.60
N HIS A 1019 15.21 -2.79 23.90
CA HIS A 1019 14.52 -4.06 24.09
C HIS A 1019 13.81 -4.20 25.45
N VAL A 1020 14.04 -3.29 26.41
CA VAL A 1020 13.24 -3.22 27.64
C VAL A 1020 11.80 -2.74 27.40
N VAL A 1021 11.53 -2.03 26.32
CA VAL A 1021 10.21 -1.40 26.05
C VAL A 1021 9.57 -1.87 24.75
N ASN A 1022 10.33 -2.56 23.90
CA ASN A 1022 9.91 -3.01 22.58
C ASN A 1022 10.42 -4.44 22.31
N THR A 1023 10.32 -4.91 21.07
CA THR A 1023 10.72 -6.25 20.62
C THR A 1023 9.94 -7.35 21.36
N ASN A 1024 10.63 -8.34 21.94
CA ASN A 1024 10.00 -9.49 22.61
C ASN A 1024 9.25 -9.09 23.88
N GLU A 1025 9.72 -8.06 24.58
CA GLU A 1025 9.12 -7.62 25.84
C GLU A 1025 7.70 -7.07 25.63
N LEU A 1026 7.49 -6.34 24.54
CA LEU A 1026 6.22 -5.69 24.21
C LEU A 1026 5.05 -6.70 24.21
N LEU A 1027 5.20 -7.82 23.51
CA LEU A 1027 4.16 -8.84 23.43
C LEU A 1027 4.05 -9.66 24.74
N SER A 1028 5.16 -9.84 25.45
CA SER A 1028 5.23 -10.70 26.63
C SER A 1028 4.69 -10.05 27.93
N VAL A 1029 4.68 -8.71 27.99
CA VAL A 1029 4.17 -7.93 29.14
C VAL A 1029 3.38 -6.68 28.72
N SER A 1030 4.03 -5.73 28.04
CA SER A 1030 3.53 -4.35 27.93
C SER A 1030 2.30 -4.17 27.04
N SER A 1031 1.91 -5.18 26.27
CA SER A 1031 0.67 -5.24 25.49
C SER A 1031 -0.25 -6.38 25.92
N THR A 1032 0.07 -7.05 27.03
CA THR A 1032 -0.70 -8.18 27.53
C THR A 1032 -2.01 -7.71 28.18
N LEU A 1033 -3.12 -8.11 27.58
CA LEU A 1033 -4.48 -7.92 28.09
C LEU A 1033 -4.82 -8.91 29.22
N PRO A 1034 -5.71 -8.52 30.16
CA PRO A 1034 -6.53 -7.30 30.14
C PRO A 1034 -5.86 -6.03 30.69
N PHE A 1035 -4.67 -6.12 31.28
CA PHE A 1035 -4.10 -5.03 32.09
C PHE A 1035 -3.45 -3.88 31.29
N HIS A 1036 -3.02 -4.16 30.06
CA HIS A 1036 -2.36 -3.19 29.19
C HIS A 1036 -3.14 -2.92 27.89
N PRO A 1037 -4.35 -2.34 27.96
CA PRO A 1037 -5.02 -1.90 26.75
C PRO A 1037 -4.34 -0.62 26.20
N PRO A 1038 -4.13 -0.48 24.89
CA PRO A 1038 -3.58 0.72 24.24
C PRO A 1038 -4.64 1.83 24.08
N ALA A 1039 -5.91 1.51 24.29
CA ALA A 1039 -7.05 2.40 24.23
C ALA A 1039 -8.21 1.86 25.06
N LEU A 1040 -9.12 2.74 25.47
CA LEU A 1040 -10.38 2.37 26.14
C LEU A 1040 -11.56 2.49 25.17
N TYR A 1041 -12.58 1.67 25.41
CA TYR A 1041 -13.75 1.56 24.53
C TYR A 1041 -15.05 2.09 25.15
N ALA A 1042 -14.94 2.69 26.34
CA ALA A 1042 -15.99 3.47 26.98
C ALA A 1042 -15.46 4.82 27.50
N PRO A 1043 -16.32 5.86 27.62
CA PRO A 1043 -15.92 7.19 28.07
C PRO A 1043 -15.29 7.18 29.47
N ILE A 1044 -14.24 7.98 29.68
CA ILE A 1044 -13.58 8.13 30.99
C ILE A 1044 -14.62 8.49 32.07
N PRO A 1045 -14.67 7.77 33.21
CA PRO A 1045 -15.68 8.01 34.24
C PRO A 1045 -15.68 9.45 34.77
N THR A 1046 -16.88 9.96 35.04
CA THR A 1046 -17.09 11.31 35.60
C THR A 1046 -17.39 11.32 37.10
N ALA A 1047 -17.61 10.15 37.70
CA ALA A 1047 -17.75 9.93 39.13
C ALA A 1047 -17.21 8.53 39.50
N LYS A 1048 -16.85 8.34 40.77
CA LYS A 1048 -16.42 7.05 41.32
C LYS A 1048 -17.63 6.21 41.79
N GLY A 1049 -17.48 4.90 41.79
CA GLY A 1049 -18.49 3.96 42.28
C GLY A 1049 -19.67 3.71 41.33
N GLY A 1050 -20.68 2.98 41.80
CA GLY A 1050 -21.78 2.46 40.98
C GLY A 1050 -21.58 1.00 40.57
N ASN A 1051 -22.43 0.48 39.68
CA ASN A 1051 -22.27 -0.86 39.09
C ASN A 1051 -21.23 -0.83 37.95
N LEU A 1052 -20.02 -0.32 38.22
CA LEU A 1052 -18.94 -0.23 37.23
C LEU A 1052 -18.40 -1.63 36.93
N SER A 1053 -18.32 -1.97 35.64
CA SER A 1053 -17.67 -3.16 35.12
C SER A 1053 -16.43 -2.73 34.34
N VAL A 1054 -15.25 -3.20 34.75
CA VAL A 1054 -13.97 -2.86 34.09
C VAL A 1054 -13.95 -3.39 32.65
N VAL A 1055 -14.57 -4.54 32.41
CA VAL A 1055 -14.63 -5.19 31.09
C VAL A 1055 -15.29 -4.28 30.05
N ASP A 1056 -16.22 -3.43 30.45
CA ASP A 1056 -16.93 -2.51 29.55
C ASP A 1056 -16.00 -1.46 28.91
N PHE A 1057 -14.81 -1.25 29.48
CA PHE A 1057 -13.80 -0.32 28.97
C PHE A 1057 -12.73 -1.00 28.10
N LEU A 1058 -12.67 -2.34 28.09
CA LEU A 1058 -11.64 -3.12 27.41
C LEU A 1058 -11.93 -3.33 25.91
N PRO A 1059 -10.90 -3.62 25.10
CA PRO A 1059 -11.06 -3.85 23.67
C PRO A 1059 -11.98 -5.03 23.33
N PRO A 1060 -12.92 -4.87 22.38
CA PRO A 1060 -13.66 -6.02 21.85
C PRO A 1060 -12.71 -6.98 21.11
N PHE A 1061 -13.13 -8.23 20.92
CA PHE A 1061 -12.27 -9.31 20.40
C PHE A 1061 -11.50 -8.96 19.12
N GLU A 1062 -12.15 -8.32 18.14
CA GLU A 1062 -11.48 -7.89 16.90
C GLU A 1062 -10.31 -6.94 17.16
N LYS A 1063 -10.46 -6.05 18.15
CA LYS A 1063 -9.43 -5.12 18.58
C LYS A 1063 -8.35 -5.77 19.43
N VAL A 1064 -8.69 -6.82 20.19
CA VAL A 1064 -7.69 -7.67 20.86
C VAL A 1064 -6.78 -8.34 19.83
N VAL A 1065 -7.36 -8.98 18.81
CA VAL A 1065 -6.57 -9.60 17.74
C VAL A 1065 -5.73 -8.54 17.04
N THR A 1066 -6.29 -7.37 16.71
CA THR A 1066 -5.54 -6.26 16.09
C THR A 1066 -4.35 -5.82 16.96
N GLN A 1067 -4.54 -5.65 18.27
CA GLN A 1067 -3.48 -5.27 19.21
C GLN A 1067 -2.37 -6.32 19.31
N LEU A 1068 -2.72 -7.60 19.47
CA LEU A 1068 -1.72 -8.66 19.62
C LEU A 1068 -1.01 -8.95 18.30
N THR A 1069 -1.72 -8.82 17.18
CA THR A 1069 -1.14 -8.83 15.84
C THR A 1069 -0.11 -7.71 15.70
N PHE A 1070 -0.49 -6.48 16.06
CA PHE A 1070 0.41 -5.32 16.04
C PHE A 1070 1.66 -5.58 16.89
N ALA A 1071 1.50 -5.98 18.15
CA ALA A 1071 2.62 -6.30 19.03
C ALA A 1071 3.48 -7.47 18.53
N GLY A 1072 2.87 -8.45 17.85
CA GLY A 1072 3.57 -9.59 17.24
C GLY A 1072 4.52 -9.20 16.11
N LEU A 1073 4.23 -8.13 15.37
CA LEU A 1073 5.14 -7.62 14.32
C LEU A 1073 6.46 -7.07 14.88
N PHE A 1074 6.47 -6.66 16.15
CA PHE A 1074 7.67 -6.22 16.86
C PHE A 1074 8.43 -7.40 17.49
N ALA A 1075 7.77 -8.53 17.72
CA ALA A 1075 8.42 -9.69 18.32
C ALA A 1075 9.53 -10.24 17.41
N ARG A 1076 10.56 -10.81 18.04
CA ARG A 1076 11.73 -11.45 17.42
C ARG A 1076 12.06 -12.81 18.04
N PRO A 1077 11.10 -13.75 18.13
CA PRO A 1077 11.38 -15.09 18.64
C PRO A 1077 12.41 -15.84 17.79
N LEU A 1078 12.52 -15.56 16.47
CA LEU A 1078 13.45 -16.27 15.60
C LEU A 1078 14.90 -15.77 15.69
N LEU A 1079 15.13 -14.61 16.32
CA LEU A 1079 16.48 -14.11 16.60
C LEU A 1079 17.08 -14.70 17.88
N ALA A 1080 16.26 -15.36 18.71
CA ALA A 1080 16.74 -16.04 19.91
C ALA A 1080 17.73 -17.16 19.54
N ASP A 1081 18.82 -17.25 20.29
CA ASP A 1081 19.92 -18.22 20.10
C ASP A 1081 20.62 -18.14 18.71
N THR A 1082 20.50 -17.01 18.03
CA THR A 1082 21.22 -16.75 16.76
C THR A 1082 22.42 -15.81 16.95
N ASP A 1083 23.21 -15.60 15.89
CA ASP A 1083 24.32 -14.64 15.87
C ASP A 1083 23.87 -13.16 15.91
N ARG A 1084 22.55 -12.91 15.97
CA ARG A 1084 21.91 -11.63 16.18
C ARG A 1084 21.54 -11.33 17.63
N ALA A 1085 21.60 -12.32 18.51
CA ALA A 1085 21.37 -12.13 19.94
C ALA A 1085 22.49 -11.28 20.59
N LEU A 1086 22.17 -10.60 21.69
CA LEU A 1086 23.09 -9.73 22.45
C LEU A 1086 24.39 -10.44 22.81
N LEU A 1087 24.33 -11.73 23.15
CA LEU A 1087 25.46 -12.61 23.39
C LEU A 1087 26.56 -12.51 22.30
N HIS A 1088 26.17 -12.25 21.06
CA HIS A 1088 27.03 -12.19 19.88
C HIS A 1088 27.36 -10.77 19.42
N MET A 1089 27.05 -9.74 20.22
CA MET A 1089 27.26 -8.32 19.88
C MET A 1089 28.65 -8.05 19.28
N PHE A 1090 29.71 -8.61 19.87
CA PHE A 1090 31.10 -8.40 19.45
C PHE A 1090 31.78 -9.65 18.83
N ASP A 1091 31.03 -10.73 18.54
CA ASP A 1091 31.54 -12.01 18.02
C ASP A 1091 31.40 -12.15 16.49
N ASP A 1092 31.46 -11.03 15.75
CA ASP A 1092 31.46 -11.07 14.28
C ASP A 1092 32.86 -11.36 13.74
N GLN A 1093 33.04 -12.55 13.16
CA GLN A 1093 34.34 -13.03 12.71
C GLN A 1093 34.94 -12.16 11.58
N GLU A 1094 34.11 -11.55 10.73
CA GLU A 1094 34.60 -10.68 9.65
C GLU A 1094 35.11 -9.34 10.18
N MET A 1095 34.39 -8.72 11.13
CA MET A 1095 34.83 -7.53 11.85
C MET A 1095 36.12 -7.82 12.64
N LEU A 1096 36.15 -8.92 13.40
CA LEU A 1096 37.31 -9.28 14.23
C LEU A 1096 38.56 -9.59 13.39
N LYS A 1097 38.43 -10.22 12.21
CA LYS A 1097 39.56 -10.45 11.29
C LYS A 1097 40.25 -9.16 10.86
N LEU A 1098 39.51 -8.07 10.75
CA LEU A 1098 40.04 -6.75 10.37
C LEU A 1098 40.59 -5.98 11.58
N MET A 1099 40.33 -6.44 12.80
CA MET A 1099 40.86 -5.87 14.05
C MET A 1099 42.13 -6.62 14.48
N ARG A 1100 43.30 -6.04 14.17
CA ARG A 1100 44.62 -6.62 14.48
C ARG A 1100 44.88 -6.97 15.96
N PRO A 1101 44.54 -6.10 16.93
CA PRO A 1101 44.90 -6.36 18.32
C PRO A 1101 44.20 -7.61 18.87
N LYS A 1102 45.00 -8.58 19.33
CA LYS A 1102 44.48 -9.82 19.91
C LYS A 1102 43.63 -9.56 21.16
N GLU A 1103 43.96 -8.49 21.88
CA GLU A 1103 43.27 -8.03 23.09
C GLU A 1103 41.77 -7.80 22.84
N ILE A 1104 41.38 -7.42 21.61
CA ILE A 1104 39.98 -7.22 21.21
C ILE A 1104 39.27 -8.56 21.02
N HIS A 1105 39.94 -9.56 20.44
CA HIS A 1105 39.39 -10.92 20.31
C HIS A 1105 39.18 -11.54 21.69
N ASP A 1106 40.16 -11.37 22.57
CA ASP A 1106 40.06 -11.82 23.96
C ASP A 1106 38.94 -11.06 24.70
N ALA A 1107 38.72 -9.77 24.42
CA ALA A 1107 37.62 -8.99 24.98
C ALA A 1107 36.25 -9.44 24.47
N ALA A 1108 36.11 -9.72 23.18
CA ALA A 1108 34.87 -10.25 22.60
C ALA A 1108 34.51 -11.61 23.22
N ALA A 1109 35.50 -12.49 23.40
CA ALA A 1109 35.31 -13.78 24.06
C ALA A 1109 34.90 -13.63 25.53
N ARG A 1110 35.49 -12.68 26.27
CA ARG A 1110 35.08 -12.36 27.65
C ARG A 1110 33.65 -11.84 27.72
N PHE A 1111 33.28 -10.92 26.83
CA PHE A 1111 31.92 -10.38 26.74
C PHE A 1111 30.92 -11.51 26.50
N LYS A 1112 31.16 -12.36 25.49
CA LYS A 1112 30.31 -13.52 25.19
C LYS A 1112 30.19 -14.46 26.39
N GLY A 1113 31.29 -14.76 27.07
CA GLY A 1113 31.27 -15.59 28.29
C GLY A 1113 30.43 -14.98 29.42
N ALA A 1114 30.51 -13.67 29.63
CA ALA A 1114 29.72 -12.95 30.63
C ALA A 1114 28.22 -12.95 30.29
N MET A 1115 27.87 -12.66 29.03
CA MET A 1115 26.48 -12.69 28.56
C MET A 1115 25.88 -14.11 28.58
N GLN A 1116 26.70 -15.14 28.34
CA GLN A 1116 26.29 -16.53 28.48
C GLN A 1116 25.92 -16.86 29.94
N ALA A 1117 26.80 -16.51 30.88
CA ALA A 1117 26.56 -16.74 32.30
C ALA A 1117 25.32 -15.96 32.80
N PHE A 1118 25.14 -14.72 32.34
CA PHE A 1118 23.98 -13.92 32.72
C PHE A 1118 22.67 -14.47 32.12
N SER A 1119 22.69 -14.93 30.87
CA SER A 1119 21.53 -15.62 30.28
C SER A 1119 21.13 -16.88 31.06
N ASP A 1120 22.11 -17.65 31.55
CA ASP A 1120 21.85 -18.83 32.38
C ASP A 1120 21.22 -18.44 33.74
N GLU A 1121 21.54 -17.26 34.27
CA GLU A 1121 20.89 -16.69 35.47
C GLU A 1121 19.44 -16.24 35.18
N VAL A 1122 19.24 -15.45 34.12
CA VAL A 1122 17.91 -14.92 33.75
C VAL A 1122 16.94 -16.05 33.41
N SER A 1123 17.38 -17.04 32.65
CA SER A 1123 16.57 -18.21 32.28
C SER A 1123 16.24 -19.14 33.45
N ALA A 1124 17.04 -19.11 34.52
CA ALA A 1124 16.81 -19.87 35.75
C ALA A 1124 15.90 -19.16 36.76
N ARG A 1125 15.46 -17.93 36.49
CA ARG A 1125 14.57 -17.18 37.39
C ARG A 1125 13.28 -17.95 37.67
N ALA A 1126 12.90 -17.93 38.94
CA ALA A 1126 11.68 -18.53 39.45
C ALA A 1126 11.15 -17.66 40.60
N PHE A 1127 9.88 -17.84 40.92
CA PHE A 1127 9.29 -17.21 42.10
C PHE A 1127 9.90 -17.78 43.39
N ASP A 1128 10.19 -16.90 44.34
CA ASP A 1128 10.57 -17.27 45.70
C ASP A 1128 9.36 -17.77 46.52
N ALA A 1129 9.58 -18.02 47.82
CA ALA A 1129 8.53 -18.51 48.71
C ALA A 1129 7.40 -17.50 48.94
N GLN A 1130 7.61 -16.23 48.62
CA GLN A 1130 6.66 -15.14 48.72
C GLN A 1130 5.91 -14.93 47.39
N GLY A 1131 6.25 -15.70 46.34
CA GLY A 1131 5.67 -15.54 45.01
C GLY A 1131 6.28 -14.37 44.24
N LEU A 1132 7.49 -13.93 44.59
CA LEU A 1132 8.17 -12.80 43.98
C LEU A 1132 9.43 -13.23 43.22
N SER A 1133 9.77 -12.52 42.16
CA SER A 1133 11.04 -12.59 41.45
C SER A 1133 11.59 -11.18 41.33
N GLN A 1134 12.80 -10.94 41.85
CA GLN A 1134 13.38 -9.59 41.94
C GLN A 1134 12.43 -8.57 42.61
N GLY A 1135 11.68 -9.02 43.63
CA GLY A 1135 10.68 -8.20 44.32
C GLY A 1135 9.38 -7.96 43.54
N MET A 1136 9.19 -8.62 42.40
CA MET A 1136 8.01 -8.44 41.54
C MET A 1136 7.13 -9.70 41.53
N PRO A 1137 5.79 -9.56 41.44
CA PRO A 1137 4.87 -10.68 41.32
C PRO A 1137 4.77 -11.24 39.89
N PHE A 1138 5.82 -11.08 39.06
CA PHE A 1138 5.95 -11.67 37.73
C PHE A 1138 7.42 -11.95 37.39
N LEU A 1139 7.67 -12.89 36.46
CA LEU A 1139 9.01 -13.27 36.01
C LEU A 1139 9.46 -12.40 34.83
N TRP A 1140 10.21 -11.34 35.12
CA TRP A 1140 10.73 -10.47 34.07
C TRP A 1140 12.03 -11.01 33.44
N GLN A 1141 12.06 -11.10 32.10
CA GLN A 1141 13.15 -11.70 31.33
C GLN A 1141 13.52 -10.91 30.06
N ALA A 1142 13.09 -9.65 29.93
CA ALA A 1142 13.30 -8.82 28.74
C ALA A 1142 14.76 -8.73 28.29
N LEU A 1143 15.69 -8.75 29.25
CA LEU A 1143 17.12 -8.55 29.05
C LEU A 1143 17.93 -9.86 29.03
N ASP A 1144 17.32 -11.00 28.72
CA ASP A 1144 18.04 -12.26 28.50
C ASP A 1144 18.96 -12.16 27.26
N PRO A 1145 20.31 -12.20 27.41
CA PRO A 1145 21.24 -11.99 26.30
C PRO A 1145 21.18 -13.01 25.17
N LYS A 1146 20.57 -14.19 25.38
CA LYS A 1146 20.33 -15.18 24.31
C LYS A 1146 19.10 -14.86 23.47
N VAL A 1147 18.17 -14.07 24.00
CA VAL A 1147 16.86 -13.81 23.39
C VAL A 1147 16.79 -12.41 22.80
N MET A 1148 17.33 -11.41 23.51
CA MET A 1148 17.30 -10.03 23.02
C MET A 1148 18.34 -9.79 21.91
N PRO A 1149 18.04 -9.02 20.86
CA PRO A 1149 19.03 -8.62 19.85
C PRO A 1149 20.13 -7.70 20.39
N TYR A 1150 21.26 -7.60 19.67
CA TYR A 1150 22.32 -6.63 19.99
C TYR A 1150 22.12 -5.24 19.35
N SER A 1151 21.20 -5.12 18.39
CA SER A 1151 20.97 -3.92 17.57
C SER A 1151 19.51 -3.50 17.61
N ILE A 1152 19.27 -2.24 17.26
CA ILE A 1152 17.91 -1.74 17.04
C ILE A 1152 17.27 -2.51 15.88
N THR A 1153 16.12 -3.11 16.16
CA THR A 1153 15.22 -3.72 15.17
C THR A 1153 13.80 -3.21 15.47
N THR A 1154 12.78 -3.59 14.70
CA THR A 1154 11.44 -3.03 14.92
C THR A 1154 10.98 -3.26 16.33
#